data_AF-A0A3D1A2F2-F1
#
_entry.id   AF-A0A3D1A2F2-F1
#
_cell.length_a   1.000
_cell.length_b   1.000
_cell.length_c   1.000
_cell.angle_alpha   90.00
_cell.angle_beta   90.00
_cell.angle_gamma   90.00
#
_symmetry.space_group_name_H-M   'P 1'
#
loop_
_entity.id
_entity.type
_entity.pdbx_description
1 polymer ?
#
loop_
_entity_poly.entity_id
_entity_poly.type
_entity_poly.pdbx_seq_one_letter_code
_entity_poly.pdbx_strand_id
1 'polypeptide(L)'
;MGFVRRFLDYLDGLSARELVLKAVYLIGIMSAAGILLSAVLMRKILTDIPSIDKLDEYTPSLTTYVYDINNQIIAEFSVEKRAMLPLSKIPVDMQNAVIAMEDRNFFRHWGISPRGIMRAQLRNIIAHRRAAGGSTITQQLSRGIFLKPEKSYVRKIKEIVLALQIERNFSKPEILALYLNQIFFGHGVYGVQSASKLYFGKDVSEMTLGECALLTGLIPSPGNYSPFVNPETARQRRRLVLQRMRAEGFITDKEAEEAAAEPIPTEKSTLFASHAAYFVEYVRQQLEPKYGVAQLWKGGMKIYTTLDLNMQIPAEEIMEKNLAKYDADAAKSRAAEPKPEEKPDEAGVDKSSVPLQGAFLILDTRTGAIKAMIGGRNYRDSKFNRATQSARQAGSTFKPFVWMSALMNGYTPASLIEDSPMAYYYDGKDWRLLEGATDQYSIDMAIQPFVGNKDFKIWVPNNYDGKFQGRVTLRRGLELSRNLSSIYLVTRVGPTLVADVGHRAGIKRHLEAVPSIGLGTSLVSTIEIASAFSTFANGGIHAAPFGVLKVADNTGRVLEEAVPEETEAFSPQLSYVLVNMMKGVVQRGTGAAASRLKRPMAGKTGTSQDSKDMWFIGMTPDLTAAAWMGYDDFMSLPMKDWTGGGTVVPWWTEIMEAVLKDQPVRDFPVPEGIVFVTVDQETGKLSLPTCKKKILEAFIKGTEPKEFCDAVH
;
A
#
# COMPACT_ATOMS: atom_id res chain seq x y z
N MET A 1 -31.96 -48.45 56.25
CA MET A 1 -32.67 -48.03 57.48
C MET A 1 -32.03 -48.52 58.79
N GLY A 2 -31.28 -49.63 58.83
CA GLY A 2 -30.71 -50.15 60.09
C GLY A 2 -29.58 -49.32 60.73
N PHE A 3 -28.78 -48.59 59.94
CA PHE A 3 -27.69 -47.75 60.46
C PHE A 3 -28.20 -46.49 61.17
N VAL A 4 -29.22 -45.85 60.60
CA VAL A 4 -29.84 -44.64 61.16
C VAL A 4 -30.53 -44.97 62.50
N ARG A 5 -31.20 -46.13 62.60
CA ARG A 5 -31.87 -46.55 63.83
C ARG A 5 -30.88 -46.83 64.98
N ARG A 6 -29.77 -47.55 64.71
CA ARG A 6 -28.69 -47.78 65.69
C ARG A 6 -27.98 -46.48 66.12
N PHE A 7 -27.88 -45.50 65.22
CA PHE A 7 -27.29 -44.21 65.52
C PHE A 7 -28.20 -43.35 66.41
N LEU A 8 -29.52 -43.40 66.17
CA LEU A 8 -30.50 -42.72 67.02
C LEU A 8 -30.59 -43.36 68.41
N ASP A 9 -30.62 -44.70 68.52
CA ASP A 9 -30.61 -45.40 69.80
C ASP A 9 -29.32 -45.12 70.61
N TYR A 10 -28.18 -44.91 69.93
CA TYR A 10 -26.92 -44.50 70.54
C TYR A 10 -26.93 -43.04 71.04
N LEU A 11 -27.66 -42.15 70.35
CA LEU A 11 -27.82 -40.76 70.76
C LEU A 11 -28.78 -40.61 71.94
N ASP A 12 -29.85 -41.41 71.97
CA ASP A 12 -30.82 -41.45 73.07
C ASP A 12 -30.22 -42.00 74.39
N GLY A 13 -29.16 -42.81 74.30
CA GLY A 13 -28.42 -43.34 75.45
C GLY A 13 -27.36 -42.40 76.05
N LEU A 14 -27.14 -41.21 75.48
CA LEU A 14 -26.12 -40.26 75.94
C LEU A 14 -26.75 -39.16 76.81
N SER A 15 -26.08 -38.79 77.90
CA SER A 15 -26.50 -37.64 78.69
C SER A 15 -26.37 -36.34 77.88
N ALA A 16 -27.20 -35.33 78.16
CA ALA A 16 -27.16 -34.04 77.44
C ALA A 16 -25.76 -33.40 77.42
N ARG A 17 -24.95 -33.64 78.46
CA ARG A 17 -23.56 -33.17 78.55
C ARG A 17 -22.63 -33.89 77.58
N GLU A 18 -22.81 -35.19 77.37
CA GLU A 18 -21.98 -36.00 76.44
C GLU A 18 -22.32 -35.72 74.97
N LEU A 19 -23.59 -35.46 74.67
CA LEU A 19 -24.05 -35.01 73.35
C LEU A 19 -23.39 -33.68 72.96
N VAL A 20 -23.40 -32.69 73.86
CA VAL A 20 -22.76 -31.39 73.62
C VAL A 20 -21.25 -31.55 73.44
N LEU A 21 -20.58 -32.36 74.27
CA LEU A 21 -19.14 -32.58 74.17
C LEU A 21 -18.76 -33.18 72.81
N LYS A 22 -19.48 -34.22 72.37
CA LYS A 22 -19.22 -34.89 71.08
C LYS A 22 -19.54 -33.98 69.89
N ALA A 23 -20.57 -33.14 69.97
CA ALA A 23 -20.86 -32.14 68.95
C ALA A 23 -19.74 -31.10 68.83
N VAL A 24 -19.19 -30.61 69.95
CA VAL A 24 -18.05 -29.69 69.97
C VAL A 24 -16.79 -30.34 69.37
N TYR A 25 -16.49 -31.60 69.72
CA TYR A 25 -15.38 -32.35 69.11
C TYR A 25 -15.57 -32.53 67.61
N LEU A 26 -16.77 -32.86 67.15
CA LEU A 26 -17.07 -33.03 65.73
C LEU A 26 -16.91 -31.70 64.97
N ILE A 27 -17.40 -30.59 65.52
CA ILE A 27 -17.23 -29.24 64.95
C ILE A 27 -15.73 -28.88 64.91
N GLY A 28 -14.98 -29.20 65.97
CA GLY A 28 -13.53 -28.98 66.02
C GLY A 28 -12.77 -29.77 64.94
N ILE A 29 -13.09 -31.06 64.79
CA ILE A 29 -12.50 -31.92 63.76
C ILE A 29 -12.86 -31.44 62.36
N MET A 30 -14.12 -31.09 62.11
CA MET A 30 -14.57 -30.56 60.82
C MET A 30 -13.90 -29.23 60.50
N SER A 31 -13.69 -28.36 61.50
CA SER A 31 -12.97 -27.10 61.33
C SER A 31 -11.50 -27.32 61.02
N ALA A 32 -10.84 -28.23 61.74
CA ALA A 32 -9.44 -28.58 61.49
C ALA A 32 -9.24 -29.21 60.11
N ALA A 33 -10.13 -30.12 59.71
CA ALA A 33 -10.14 -30.70 58.36
C ALA A 33 -10.38 -29.64 57.28
N GLY A 34 -11.28 -28.69 57.53
CA GLY A 34 -11.51 -27.54 56.63
C GLY A 34 -10.29 -26.64 56.48
N ILE A 35 -9.57 -26.36 57.57
CA ILE A 35 -8.31 -25.58 57.55
C ILE A 35 -7.24 -26.34 56.78
N LEU A 36 -7.08 -27.65 57.04
CA LEU A 36 -6.08 -28.47 56.37
C LEU A 36 -6.35 -28.57 54.86
N LEU A 37 -7.61 -28.79 54.47
CA LEU A 37 -8.02 -28.82 53.07
C LEU A 37 -7.77 -27.47 52.39
N SER A 38 -8.09 -26.37 53.07
CA SER A 38 -7.83 -25.01 52.58
C SER A 38 -6.33 -24.76 52.41
N ALA A 39 -5.50 -25.24 53.33
CA ALA A 39 -4.04 -25.12 53.26
C ALA A 39 -3.45 -25.94 52.11
N VAL A 40 -3.94 -27.17 51.88
CA VAL A 40 -3.54 -28.01 50.73
C VAL A 40 -3.94 -27.38 49.41
N LEU A 41 -5.17 -26.86 49.32
CA LEU A 41 -5.66 -26.15 48.15
C LEU A 41 -4.82 -24.88 47.87
N MET A 42 -4.50 -24.12 48.92
CA MET A 42 -3.65 -22.93 48.83
C MET A 42 -2.23 -23.29 48.38
N ARG A 43 -1.64 -24.38 48.92
CA ARG A 43 -0.33 -24.87 48.49
C ARG A 43 -0.32 -25.22 47.01
N LYS A 44 -1.36 -25.90 46.52
CA LYS A 44 -1.50 -26.24 45.08
C LYS A 44 -1.60 -25.00 44.21
N ILE A 45 -2.30 -23.96 44.66
CA ILE A 45 -2.40 -22.67 43.96
C ILE A 45 -1.04 -21.96 43.92
N LEU A 46 -0.30 -21.97 45.03
CA LEU A 46 1.00 -21.30 45.17
C LEU A 46 2.12 -21.98 44.37
N THR A 47 2.09 -23.32 44.23
CA THR A 47 3.06 -24.05 43.39
C THR A 47 2.89 -23.81 41.89
N ASP A 48 1.74 -23.28 41.48
CA ASP A 48 1.36 -23.02 40.08
C ASP A 48 1.43 -21.51 39.75
N ILE A 49 2.24 -20.75 40.50
CA ILE A 49 2.53 -19.33 40.24
C ILE A 49 3.82 -19.25 39.41
N PRO A 50 3.83 -18.54 38.27
CA PRO A 50 5.04 -18.32 37.48
C PRO A 50 6.13 -17.61 38.30
N SER A 51 7.39 -18.00 38.14
CA SER A 51 8.51 -17.27 38.75
C SER A 51 8.64 -15.86 38.17
N ILE A 52 9.01 -14.91 39.03
CA ILE A 52 9.18 -13.49 38.68
C ILE A 52 10.53 -13.26 38.00
N ASP A 53 11.46 -14.21 38.13
CA ASP A 53 12.78 -14.20 37.48
C ASP A 53 12.68 -14.03 35.94
N LYS A 54 11.51 -14.35 35.35
CA LYS A 54 11.20 -14.10 33.93
C LYS A 54 11.06 -12.62 33.55
N LEU A 55 10.99 -11.69 34.50
CA LEU A 55 11.04 -10.25 34.20
C LEU A 55 12.45 -9.81 33.78
N ASP A 56 13.49 -10.50 34.26
CA ASP A 56 14.88 -10.22 33.89
C ASP A 56 15.25 -10.82 32.51
N GLU A 57 14.59 -11.91 32.10
CA GLU A 57 14.80 -12.60 30.80
C GLU A 57 13.82 -12.16 29.69
N TYR A 58 12.97 -11.17 29.94
CA TYR A 58 11.98 -10.71 28.98
C TYR A 58 12.63 -9.95 27.81
N THR A 59 12.81 -10.60 26.66
CA THR A 59 13.26 -9.92 25.42
C THR A 59 12.07 -9.28 24.71
N PRO A 60 11.97 -7.94 24.65
CA PRO A 60 10.87 -7.27 23.98
C PRO A 60 10.92 -7.50 22.46
N SER A 61 9.76 -7.45 21.81
CA SER A 61 9.68 -7.38 20.34
C SER A 61 10.42 -6.13 19.85
N LEU A 62 11.43 -6.32 19.01
CA LEU A 62 12.20 -5.23 18.41
C LEU A 62 11.49 -4.70 17.16
N THR A 63 11.52 -3.38 16.98
CA THR A 63 10.98 -2.72 15.80
C THR A 63 11.89 -2.97 14.60
N THR A 64 11.30 -3.46 13.51
CA THR A 64 11.97 -3.55 12.21
C THR A 64 11.84 -2.22 11.49
N TYR A 65 12.95 -1.69 10.97
CA TYR A 65 12.99 -0.42 10.24
C TYR A 65 13.14 -0.66 8.74
N VAL A 66 12.39 0.08 7.94
CA VAL A 66 12.49 0.12 6.49
C VAL A 66 13.10 1.46 6.08
N TYR A 67 14.18 1.40 5.30
CA TYR A 67 14.96 2.54 4.86
C TYR A 67 14.85 2.75 3.35
N ASP A 68 14.85 4.01 2.92
CA ASP A 68 15.06 4.39 1.53
C ASP A 68 16.54 4.20 1.11
N ILE A 69 16.87 4.51 -0.15
CA ILE A 69 18.23 4.42 -0.69
C ILE A 69 19.23 5.37 -0.03
N ASN A 70 18.74 6.42 0.63
CA ASN A 70 19.54 7.44 1.34
C ASN A 70 19.61 7.16 2.86
N ASN A 71 19.21 5.96 3.31
CA ASN A 71 19.14 5.56 4.72
C ASN A 71 18.14 6.35 5.57
N GLN A 72 17.13 6.97 4.98
CA GLN A 72 16.02 7.60 5.69
C GLN A 72 14.95 6.55 6.00
N ILE A 73 14.38 6.59 7.21
CA ILE A 73 13.33 5.65 7.61
C ILE A 73 12.03 6.01 6.86
N ILE A 74 11.53 5.07 6.06
CA ILE A 74 10.25 5.17 5.37
C ILE A 74 9.12 4.47 6.12
N ALA A 75 9.42 3.41 6.88
CA ALA A 75 8.43 2.69 7.66
C ALA A 75 9.02 1.92 8.84
N GLU A 76 8.14 1.54 9.76
CA GLU A 76 8.43 0.72 10.93
C GLU A 76 7.46 -0.46 10.99
N PHE A 77 7.96 -1.70 11.03
CA PHE A 77 7.14 -2.89 11.30
C PHE A 77 7.30 -3.31 12.76
N SER A 78 6.21 -3.28 13.52
CA SER A 78 6.17 -3.71 14.93
C SER A 78 4.77 -4.24 15.30
N VAL A 79 4.69 -5.40 15.96
CA VAL A 79 3.42 -5.92 16.52
C VAL A 79 3.00 -5.09 17.73
N GLU A 80 3.98 -4.71 18.53
CA GLU A 80 3.82 -3.97 19.77
C GLU A 80 4.92 -2.91 19.77
N LYS A 81 4.56 -1.65 19.47
CA LYS A 81 5.49 -0.53 19.71
C LYS A 81 5.74 -0.55 21.22
N ARG A 82 6.90 -0.98 21.68
CA ARG A 82 7.29 -0.90 23.09
C ARG A 82 8.57 -0.10 23.15
N ALA A 83 8.47 1.18 23.49
CA ALA A 83 9.59 1.93 24.02
C ALA A 83 9.47 1.82 25.55
N MET A 84 10.35 1.06 26.20
CA MET A 84 10.45 1.09 27.66
C MET A 84 11.05 2.43 28.06
N LEU A 85 10.20 3.37 28.45
CA LEU A 85 10.65 4.67 28.91
C LEU A 85 10.87 4.62 30.43
N PRO A 86 12.00 5.14 30.95
CA PRO A 86 12.12 5.37 32.37
C PRO A 86 11.03 6.36 32.81
N LEU A 87 10.58 6.25 34.06
CA LEU A 87 9.50 7.11 34.58
C LEU A 87 9.79 8.61 34.40
N SER A 88 11.06 9.00 34.43
CA SER A 88 11.52 10.39 34.21
C SER A 88 11.23 10.95 32.81
N LYS A 89 11.00 10.09 31.81
CA LYS A 89 10.64 10.49 30.44
C LYS A 89 9.13 10.56 30.21
N ILE A 90 8.32 10.07 31.15
CA ILE A 90 6.86 10.12 31.07
C ILE A 90 6.38 11.37 31.82
N PRO A 91 5.51 12.23 31.23
CA PRO A 91 5.02 13.44 31.88
C PRO A 91 4.45 13.17 33.27
N VAL A 92 4.74 14.07 34.21
CA VAL A 92 4.23 14.00 35.58
C VAL A 92 2.70 14.00 35.60
N ASP A 93 2.06 14.71 34.67
CA ASP A 93 0.61 14.71 34.50
C ASP A 93 0.04 13.34 34.15
N MET A 94 0.74 12.56 33.29
CA MET A 94 0.32 11.20 32.98
C MET A 94 0.45 10.28 34.19
N GLN A 95 1.53 10.43 34.97
CA GLN A 95 1.73 9.68 36.21
C GLN A 95 0.61 10.00 37.21
N ASN A 96 0.35 11.29 37.45
CA ASN A 96 -0.68 11.78 38.37
C ASN A 96 -2.09 11.39 37.93
N ALA A 97 -2.40 11.46 36.63
CA ALA A 97 -3.69 11.05 36.08
C ALA A 97 -3.99 9.58 36.40
N VAL A 98 -3.03 8.70 36.14
CA VAL A 98 -3.16 7.26 36.41
C VAL A 98 -3.28 7.00 37.91
N ILE A 99 -2.45 7.64 38.75
CA ILE A 99 -2.53 7.49 40.21
C ILE A 99 -3.89 7.96 40.73
N ALA A 100 -4.37 9.14 40.31
CA ALA A 100 -5.64 9.70 40.75
C ALA A 100 -6.84 8.81 40.38
N MET A 101 -6.78 8.18 39.20
CA MET A 101 -7.89 7.38 38.67
C MET A 101 -7.87 5.92 39.12
N GLU A 102 -6.71 5.26 39.08
CA GLU A 102 -6.59 3.82 39.30
C GLU A 102 -6.24 3.48 40.76
N ASP A 103 -5.36 4.26 41.43
CA ASP A 103 -4.86 3.92 42.76
C ASP A 103 -4.31 5.13 43.55
N ARG A 104 -5.19 5.95 44.10
CA ARG A 104 -4.81 7.19 44.82
C ARG A 104 -3.84 7.00 46.00
N ASN A 105 -3.78 5.79 46.56
CA ASN A 105 -2.91 5.48 47.71
C ASN A 105 -1.70 4.63 47.29
N PHE A 106 -1.36 4.61 46.00
CA PHE A 106 -0.34 3.74 45.43
C PHE A 106 0.96 3.73 46.23
N PHE A 107 1.49 4.90 46.62
CA PHE A 107 2.73 5.01 47.39
C PHE A 107 2.60 4.62 48.88
N ARG A 108 1.39 4.47 49.42
CA ARG A 108 1.13 4.24 50.85
C ARG A 108 0.83 2.79 51.21
N HIS A 109 0.50 1.95 50.24
CA HIS A 109 0.20 0.54 50.48
C HIS A 109 1.28 -0.38 49.93
N TRP A 110 1.33 -1.63 50.39
CA TRP A 110 2.31 -2.62 49.94
C TRP A 110 1.64 -3.68 49.06
N GLY A 111 1.53 -3.40 47.75
CA GLY A 111 0.91 -4.28 46.74
C GLY A 111 -0.60 -4.47 46.80
N ILE A 112 -1.21 -4.44 47.98
CA ILE A 112 -2.66 -4.55 48.19
C ILE A 112 -3.18 -3.41 49.06
N SER A 113 -4.43 -3.02 48.86
CA SER A 113 -5.09 -1.98 49.65
C SER A 113 -6.26 -2.57 50.45
N PRO A 114 -6.06 -2.99 51.73
CA PRO A 114 -7.12 -3.56 52.56
C PRO A 114 -8.32 -2.62 52.71
N ARG A 115 -8.05 -1.32 52.92
CA ARG A 115 -9.08 -0.27 52.96
C ARG A 115 -9.80 -0.11 51.62
N GLY A 116 -9.11 -0.30 50.49
CA GLY A 116 -9.71 -0.27 49.15
C GLY A 116 -10.63 -1.46 48.89
N ILE A 117 -10.19 -2.66 49.26
CA ILE A 117 -10.97 -3.92 49.14
C ILE A 117 -12.24 -3.82 49.99
N MET A 118 -12.12 -3.41 51.26
CA MET A 118 -13.25 -3.31 52.18
C MET A 118 -14.27 -2.26 51.71
N ARG A 119 -13.80 -1.10 51.23
CA ARG A 119 -14.66 -0.05 50.65
C ARG A 119 -15.41 -0.53 49.42
N ALA A 120 -14.75 -1.25 48.52
CA ALA A 120 -15.37 -1.80 47.32
C ALA A 120 -16.44 -2.84 47.66
N GLN A 121 -16.17 -3.70 48.65
CA GLN A 121 -17.13 -4.69 49.14
C GLN A 121 -18.39 -4.04 49.73
N LEU A 122 -18.22 -3.05 50.62
CA LEU A 122 -19.34 -2.29 51.21
C LEU A 122 -20.19 -1.58 50.15
N ARG A 123 -19.55 -0.95 49.15
CA ARG A 123 -20.25 -0.28 48.05
C ARG A 123 -21.03 -1.26 47.17
N ASN A 124 -20.48 -2.45 46.92
CA ASN A 124 -21.15 -3.48 46.11
C ASN A 124 -22.39 -4.07 46.81
N ILE A 125 -22.37 -4.15 48.14
CA ILE A 125 -23.52 -4.60 48.95
C ILE A 125 -24.63 -3.55 48.92
N ILE A 126 -24.28 -2.27 49.02
CA ILE A 126 -25.25 -1.17 49.04
C ILE A 126 -25.86 -0.90 47.65
N ALA A 127 -25.07 -0.96 46.57
CA ALA A 127 -25.50 -0.53 45.24
C ALA A 127 -26.23 -1.60 44.40
N HIS A 128 -26.43 -2.84 44.90
CA HIS A 128 -26.98 -3.99 44.15
C HIS A 128 -26.38 -4.22 42.74
N ARG A 129 -25.22 -3.64 42.46
CA ARG A 129 -24.45 -3.79 41.22
C ARG A 129 -22.99 -4.01 41.59
N ARG A 130 -22.32 -4.94 40.87
CA ARG A 130 -20.87 -5.13 40.95
C ARG A 130 -20.16 -3.96 40.23
N ALA A 131 -20.02 -2.83 40.90
CA ALA A 131 -19.26 -1.69 40.39
C ALA A 131 -17.81 -1.81 40.88
N ALA A 132 -16.92 -2.21 39.96
CA ALA A 132 -15.48 -2.38 40.17
C ALA A 132 -14.77 -1.16 40.78
N GLY A 133 -13.65 -1.40 41.48
CA GLY A 133 -12.76 -0.34 41.97
C GLY A 133 -11.95 -0.65 43.23
N GLY A 134 -11.45 -1.88 43.39
CA GLY A 134 -10.67 -2.28 44.57
C GLY A 134 -9.29 -2.89 44.28
N SER A 135 -8.86 -2.90 43.00
CA SER A 135 -7.56 -3.48 42.62
C SER A 135 -6.50 -2.39 42.48
N THR A 136 -5.31 -2.63 43.02
CA THR A 136 -4.17 -1.70 42.99
C THR A 136 -3.45 -1.74 41.63
N ILE A 137 -2.64 -0.73 41.32
CA ILE A 137 -1.82 -0.70 40.10
C ILE A 137 -0.96 -1.97 39.99
N THR A 138 -0.32 -2.38 41.08
CA THR A 138 0.51 -3.59 41.13
C THR A 138 -0.28 -4.87 40.86
N GLN A 139 -1.53 -4.96 41.37
CA GLN A 139 -2.42 -6.08 41.04
C GLN A 139 -2.79 -6.09 39.57
N GLN A 140 -3.06 -4.93 38.97
CA GLN A 140 -3.35 -4.83 37.55
C GLN A 140 -2.15 -5.20 36.68
N LEU A 141 -0.95 -4.77 37.06
CA LEU A 141 0.32 -5.14 36.42
C LEU A 141 0.52 -6.66 36.45
N SER A 142 0.39 -7.29 37.62
CA SER A 142 0.52 -8.74 37.76
C SER A 142 -0.46 -9.53 36.89
N ARG A 143 -1.71 -9.03 36.80
CA ARG A 143 -2.76 -9.62 35.97
C ARG A 143 -2.43 -9.51 34.49
N GLY A 144 -1.87 -8.38 34.05
CA GLY A 144 -1.55 -8.14 32.65
C GLY A 144 -0.36 -8.95 32.14
N ILE A 145 0.65 -9.18 32.99
CA ILE A 145 1.90 -9.86 32.58
C ILE A 145 1.82 -11.37 32.76
N PHE A 146 1.34 -11.86 33.90
CA PHE A 146 1.57 -13.25 34.31
C PHE A 146 0.35 -14.17 34.25
N LEU A 147 -0.86 -13.61 34.14
CA LEU A 147 -2.09 -14.38 34.35
C LEU A 147 -2.97 -14.39 33.11
N LYS A 148 -3.57 -15.55 32.83
CA LYS A 148 -4.56 -15.69 31.76
C LYS A 148 -5.85 -14.93 32.10
N PRO A 149 -6.59 -14.41 31.09
CA PRO A 149 -7.80 -13.64 31.30
C PRO A 149 -9.03 -14.51 31.66
N GLU A 150 -8.97 -15.26 32.76
CA GLU A 150 -10.08 -16.08 33.26
C GLU A 150 -10.72 -15.48 34.52
N LYS A 151 -12.06 -15.48 34.64
CA LYS A 151 -12.75 -14.92 35.81
C LYS A 151 -12.84 -15.96 36.92
N SER A 152 -11.79 -16.10 37.73
CA SER A 152 -11.72 -17.05 38.84
C SER A 152 -11.27 -16.39 40.15
N TYR A 153 -11.83 -16.82 41.29
CA TYR A 153 -11.34 -16.47 42.62
C TYR A 153 -9.88 -16.93 42.82
N VAL A 154 -9.51 -18.06 42.21
CA VAL A 154 -8.13 -18.57 42.23
C VAL A 154 -7.18 -17.59 41.52
N ARG A 155 -7.57 -17.06 40.35
CA ARG A 155 -6.80 -16.00 39.66
C ARG A 155 -6.62 -14.79 40.57
N LYS A 156 -7.67 -14.36 41.29
CA LYS A 156 -7.59 -13.19 42.17
C LYS A 156 -6.62 -13.39 43.34
N ILE A 157 -6.53 -14.61 43.87
CA ILE A 157 -5.52 -14.97 44.89
C ILE A 157 -4.12 -14.92 44.26
N LYS A 158 -3.93 -15.47 43.05
CA LYS A 158 -2.64 -15.38 42.33
C LYS A 158 -2.22 -13.93 42.05
N GLU A 159 -3.15 -13.05 41.66
CA GLU A 159 -2.91 -11.60 41.49
C GLU A 159 -2.39 -10.94 42.78
N ILE A 160 -2.98 -11.27 43.94
CA ILE A 160 -2.58 -10.73 45.24
C ILE A 160 -1.16 -11.18 45.60
N VAL A 161 -0.86 -12.47 45.45
CA VAL A 161 0.45 -13.03 45.80
C VAL A 161 1.53 -12.45 44.88
N LEU A 162 1.30 -12.42 43.57
CA LEU A 162 2.23 -11.82 42.62
C LEU A 162 2.43 -10.32 42.87
N ALA A 163 1.38 -9.58 43.20
CA ALA A 163 1.51 -8.16 43.53
C ALA A 163 2.40 -7.93 44.76
N LEU A 164 2.26 -8.76 45.81
CA LEU A 164 3.13 -8.68 46.99
C LEU A 164 4.58 -9.03 46.66
N GLN A 165 4.81 -10.01 45.80
CA GLN A 165 6.15 -10.39 45.38
C GLN A 165 6.81 -9.34 44.47
N ILE A 166 6.05 -8.73 43.54
CA ILE A 166 6.53 -7.60 42.73
C ILE A 166 6.96 -6.44 43.63
N GLU A 167 6.17 -6.09 44.64
CA GLU A 167 6.46 -4.99 45.59
C GLU A 167 7.58 -5.29 46.58
N ARG A 168 8.01 -6.55 46.66
CA ARG A 168 9.22 -6.91 47.41
C ARG A 168 10.49 -6.71 46.58
N ASN A 169 10.39 -6.86 45.26
CA ASN A 169 11.53 -6.88 44.36
C ASN A 169 11.72 -5.57 43.57
N PHE A 170 10.66 -4.78 43.39
CA PHE A 170 10.67 -3.53 42.64
C PHE A 170 10.19 -2.35 43.50
N SER A 171 10.80 -1.18 43.29
CA SER A 171 10.38 0.08 43.92
C SER A 171 9.09 0.62 43.31
N LYS A 172 8.38 1.51 44.03
CA LYS A 172 7.15 2.15 43.54
C LYS A 172 7.31 2.86 42.19
N PRO A 173 8.38 3.66 41.96
CA PRO A 173 8.62 4.26 40.65
C PRO A 173 8.82 3.23 39.54
N GLU A 174 9.55 2.14 39.80
CA GLU A 174 9.77 1.07 38.82
C GLU A 174 8.47 0.35 38.48
N ILE A 175 7.64 0.04 39.48
CA ILE A 175 6.32 -0.58 39.27
C ILE A 175 5.42 0.33 38.44
N LEU A 176 5.42 1.64 38.71
CA LEU A 176 4.64 2.60 37.94
C LEU A 176 5.16 2.71 36.50
N ALA A 177 6.48 2.73 36.30
CA ALA A 177 7.10 2.71 34.97
C ALA A 177 6.71 1.45 34.20
N LEU A 178 6.83 0.28 34.82
CA LEU A 178 6.43 -1.00 34.22
C LEU A 178 4.95 -0.98 33.85
N TYR A 179 4.09 -0.48 34.73
CA TYR A 179 2.65 -0.36 34.45
C TYR A 179 2.35 0.56 33.26
N LEU A 180 2.93 1.77 33.25
CA LEU A 180 2.71 2.75 32.18
C LEU A 180 3.27 2.27 30.83
N ASN A 181 4.32 1.46 30.82
CA ASN A 181 4.87 0.86 29.59
C ASN A 181 4.11 -0.40 29.14
N GLN A 182 3.37 -1.07 30.03
CA GLN A 182 2.73 -2.35 29.76
C GLN A 182 1.22 -2.26 29.51
N ILE A 183 0.56 -1.19 29.95
CA ILE A 183 -0.89 -1.14 29.93
C ILE A 183 -1.48 -1.07 28.52
N PHE A 184 -2.58 -1.79 28.28
CA PHE A 184 -3.26 -1.81 26.99
C PHE A 184 -4.14 -0.57 26.80
N PHE A 185 -3.92 0.16 25.71
CA PHE A 185 -4.71 1.34 25.35
C PHE A 185 -5.69 1.12 24.19
N GLY A 186 -5.86 -0.11 23.70
CA GLY A 186 -6.75 -0.43 22.59
C GLY A 186 -6.01 -0.51 21.25
N HIS A 187 -6.68 -0.94 20.17
CA HIS A 187 -6.10 -1.00 18.81
C HIS A 187 -4.72 -1.68 18.67
N GLY A 188 -4.42 -2.63 19.54
CA GLY A 188 -3.12 -3.33 19.54
C GLY A 188 -1.96 -2.55 20.16
N VAL A 189 -2.17 -1.34 20.70
CA VAL A 189 -1.12 -0.56 21.37
C VAL A 189 -1.07 -0.82 22.88
N TYR A 190 0.16 -1.03 23.36
CA TYR A 190 0.51 -1.18 24.76
C TYR A 190 1.54 -0.12 25.13
N GLY A 191 1.40 0.46 26.31
CA GLY A 191 2.30 1.48 26.84
C GLY A 191 1.97 2.90 26.40
N VAL A 192 2.29 3.87 27.25
CA VAL A 192 1.95 5.29 27.07
C VAL A 192 2.63 5.94 25.88
N GLN A 193 3.88 5.57 25.55
CA GLN A 193 4.57 6.11 24.37
C GLN A 193 3.84 5.76 23.08
N SER A 194 3.44 4.51 22.96
CA SER A 194 2.80 3.98 21.76
C SER A 194 1.37 4.47 21.65
N ALA A 195 0.69 4.64 22.78
CA ALA A 195 -0.58 5.33 22.83
C ALA A 195 -0.45 6.79 22.40
N SER A 196 0.55 7.56 22.88
CA SER A 196 0.78 8.94 22.45
C SER A 196 0.96 9.04 20.93
N LYS A 197 1.82 8.19 20.36
CA LYS A 197 2.04 8.12 18.91
C LYS A 197 0.77 7.79 18.13
N LEU A 198 -0.05 6.84 18.59
CA LEU A 198 -1.29 6.43 17.91
C LEU A 198 -2.39 7.49 18.01
N TYR A 199 -2.62 8.03 19.20
CA TYR A 199 -3.74 8.91 19.49
C TYR A 199 -3.43 10.37 19.11
N PHE A 200 -2.18 10.81 19.24
CA PHE A 200 -1.80 12.22 19.10
C PHE A 200 -0.69 12.46 18.07
N GLY A 201 0.05 11.42 17.65
CA GLY A 201 1.16 11.57 16.70
C GLY A 201 2.42 12.23 17.29
N LYS A 202 2.53 12.32 18.61
CA LYS A 202 3.60 13.02 19.33
C LYS A 202 4.43 12.06 20.18
N ASP A 203 5.55 12.53 20.71
CA ASP A 203 6.25 11.81 21.77
C ASP A 203 5.45 11.86 23.09
N VAL A 204 5.62 10.88 23.99
CA VAL A 204 4.93 10.95 25.29
C VAL A 204 5.34 12.18 26.08
N SER A 205 6.59 12.65 25.96
CA SER A 205 7.05 13.81 26.72
C SER A 205 6.38 15.13 26.31
N GLU A 206 5.73 15.14 25.15
CA GLU A 206 5.05 16.30 24.56
C GLU A 206 3.54 16.32 24.82
N MET A 207 3.02 15.31 25.53
CA MET A 207 1.58 15.21 25.79
C MET A 207 1.08 16.33 26.71
N THR A 208 -0.06 16.90 26.36
CA THR A 208 -0.76 17.86 27.22
C THR A 208 -1.48 17.18 28.39
N LEU A 209 -1.94 17.97 29.37
CA LEU A 209 -2.77 17.48 30.47
C LEU A 209 -4.07 16.84 29.97
N GLY A 210 -4.73 17.43 28.95
CA GLY A 210 -5.95 16.87 28.37
C GLY A 210 -5.72 15.54 27.65
N GLU A 211 -4.59 15.39 26.95
CA GLU A 211 -4.15 14.15 26.29
C GLU A 211 -3.83 13.05 27.32
N CYS A 212 -3.13 13.39 28.42
CA CYS A 212 -2.86 12.49 29.54
C CYS A 212 -4.15 11.97 30.20
N ALA A 213 -5.08 12.88 30.49
CA ALA A 213 -6.36 12.56 31.09
C ALA A 213 -7.24 11.71 30.15
N LEU A 214 -7.17 11.96 28.84
CA LEU A 214 -7.87 11.16 27.84
C LEU A 214 -7.36 9.71 27.84
N LEU A 215 -6.06 9.48 27.69
CA LEU A 215 -5.48 8.13 27.67
C LEU A 215 -5.80 7.35 28.95
N THR A 216 -5.65 8.01 30.10
CA THR A 216 -6.01 7.42 31.40
C THR A 216 -7.49 7.02 31.45
N GLY A 217 -8.37 7.82 30.86
CA GLY A 217 -9.81 7.56 30.79
C GLY A 217 -10.17 6.29 30.01
N LEU A 218 -9.30 5.85 29.09
CA LEU A 218 -9.48 4.67 28.23
C LEU A 218 -9.20 3.36 28.95
N ILE A 219 -8.24 3.35 29.89
CA ILE A 219 -7.69 2.17 30.58
C ILE A 219 -8.74 1.10 30.96
N PRO A 220 -9.86 1.44 31.64
CA PRO A 220 -10.80 0.42 32.06
C PRO A 220 -11.58 -0.28 30.94
N SER A 221 -11.71 0.34 29.76
CA SER A 221 -12.30 -0.32 28.58
C SER A 221 -11.77 0.31 27.28
N PRO A 222 -10.52 0.00 26.88
CA PRO A 222 -9.82 0.77 25.86
C PRO A 222 -10.48 0.73 24.48
N GLY A 223 -11.10 -0.40 24.12
CA GLY A 223 -11.84 -0.52 22.85
C GLY A 223 -13.13 0.30 22.83
N ASN A 224 -13.94 0.23 23.89
CA ASN A 224 -15.26 0.89 23.93
C ASN A 224 -15.17 2.39 24.20
N TYR A 225 -14.15 2.82 24.96
CA TYR A 225 -13.95 4.22 25.29
C TYR A 225 -13.05 4.95 24.29
N SER A 226 -12.52 4.23 23.29
CA SER A 226 -11.67 4.80 22.26
C SER A 226 -12.34 5.99 21.57
N PRO A 227 -11.67 7.14 21.42
CA PRO A 227 -12.21 8.29 20.71
C PRO A 227 -12.52 8.00 19.24
N PHE A 228 -11.82 7.04 18.60
CA PHE A 228 -12.12 6.58 17.23
C PHE A 228 -13.44 5.81 17.09
N VAL A 229 -14.02 5.33 18.21
CA VAL A 229 -15.23 4.52 18.22
C VAL A 229 -16.38 5.30 18.83
N ASN A 230 -16.13 5.95 19.98
CA ASN A 230 -17.12 6.74 20.70
C ASN A 230 -16.50 8.03 21.26
N PRO A 231 -16.42 9.10 20.43
CA PRO A 231 -15.82 10.37 20.82
C PRO A 231 -16.48 11.01 22.05
N GLU A 232 -17.81 10.93 22.17
CA GLU A 232 -18.53 11.53 23.29
C GLU A 232 -18.20 10.84 24.61
N THR A 233 -18.15 9.51 24.60
CA THR A 233 -17.75 8.74 25.79
C THR A 233 -16.30 9.07 26.15
N ALA A 234 -15.41 9.17 25.17
CA ALA A 234 -14.02 9.57 25.40
C ALA A 234 -13.93 10.97 26.07
N ARG A 235 -14.73 11.96 25.63
CA ARG A 235 -14.83 13.29 26.30
C ARG A 235 -15.29 13.17 27.74
N GLN A 236 -16.32 12.38 28.00
CA GLN A 236 -16.83 12.17 29.36
C GLN A 236 -15.79 11.50 30.26
N ARG A 237 -15.07 10.50 29.74
CA ARG A 237 -13.98 9.82 30.45
C ARG A 237 -12.81 10.75 30.76
N ARG A 238 -12.39 11.59 29.80
CA ARG A 238 -11.37 12.63 30.03
C ARG A 238 -11.78 13.58 31.16
N ARG A 239 -13.00 14.12 31.11
CA ARG A 239 -13.51 15.04 32.16
C ARG A 239 -13.55 14.38 33.53
N LEU A 240 -13.92 13.10 33.61
CA LEU A 240 -13.91 12.35 34.86
C LEU A 240 -12.50 12.24 35.46
N VAL A 241 -11.48 11.98 34.63
CA VAL A 241 -10.09 11.92 35.09
C VAL A 241 -9.63 13.29 35.59
N LEU A 242 -9.90 14.37 34.84
CA LEU A 242 -9.56 15.74 35.26
C LEU A 242 -10.23 16.11 36.59
N GLN A 243 -11.51 15.76 36.78
CA GLN A 243 -12.21 15.96 38.05
C GLN A 243 -11.55 15.21 39.22
N ARG A 244 -11.04 13.99 38.97
CA ARG A 244 -10.32 13.21 39.96
C ARG A 244 -8.96 13.82 40.30
N MET A 245 -8.21 14.26 39.29
CA MET A 245 -6.92 14.92 39.49
C MET A 245 -7.08 16.21 40.30
N ARG A 246 -8.11 17.01 40.01
CA ARG A 246 -8.48 18.20 40.79
C ARG A 246 -8.80 17.85 42.25
N ALA A 247 -9.63 16.83 42.48
CA ALA A 247 -10.05 16.43 43.83
C ALA A 247 -8.89 15.93 44.71
N GLU A 248 -7.85 15.37 44.11
CA GLU A 248 -6.63 14.94 44.80
C GLU A 248 -5.56 16.06 44.86
N GLY A 249 -5.85 17.24 44.31
CA GLY A 249 -4.98 18.43 44.37
C GLY A 249 -3.82 18.45 43.38
N PHE A 250 -3.86 17.63 42.32
CA PHE A 250 -2.79 17.58 41.31
C PHE A 250 -2.86 18.71 40.28
N ILE A 251 -4.04 19.29 40.06
CA ILE A 251 -4.30 20.36 39.08
C ILE A 251 -5.27 21.38 39.66
N THR A 252 -5.20 22.62 39.16
CA THR A 252 -6.11 23.71 39.50
C THR A 252 -7.42 23.64 38.72
N ASP A 253 -8.42 24.41 39.16
CA ASP A 253 -9.71 24.53 38.48
C ASP A 253 -9.56 25.04 37.05
N LYS A 254 -8.67 26.02 36.86
CA LYS A 254 -8.37 26.62 35.56
C LYS A 254 -7.73 25.61 34.60
N GLU A 255 -6.71 24.88 35.05
CA GLU A 255 -6.04 23.85 34.24
C GLU A 255 -7.01 22.72 33.86
N ALA A 256 -7.91 22.34 34.77
CA ALA A 256 -8.92 21.32 34.49
C ALA A 256 -9.92 21.76 33.41
N GLU A 257 -10.32 23.03 33.39
CA GLU A 257 -11.21 23.59 32.37
C GLU A 257 -10.51 23.72 31.01
N GLU A 258 -9.29 24.24 30.99
CA GLU A 258 -8.47 24.36 29.77
C GLU A 258 -8.20 22.98 29.15
N ALA A 259 -7.75 22.00 29.94
CA ALA A 259 -7.52 20.62 29.48
C ALA A 259 -8.80 19.90 29.03
N ALA A 260 -9.96 20.24 29.61
CA ALA A 260 -11.24 19.70 29.20
C ALA A 260 -11.73 20.27 27.86
N ALA A 261 -11.27 21.46 27.48
CA ALA A 261 -11.61 22.14 26.23
C ALA A 261 -10.73 21.70 25.05
N GLU A 262 -9.60 21.03 25.30
CA GLU A 262 -8.72 20.52 24.24
C GLU A 262 -9.47 19.61 23.24
N PRO A 263 -9.11 19.63 21.95
CA PRO A 263 -9.69 18.74 20.95
C PRO A 263 -9.40 17.26 21.28
N ILE A 264 -10.26 16.36 20.79
CA ILE A 264 -10.05 14.90 20.90
C ILE A 264 -9.72 14.38 19.50
N PRO A 265 -8.76 13.46 19.36
CA PRO A 265 -8.43 12.87 18.07
C PRO A 265 -9.62 12.08 17.52
N THR A 266 -10.11 12.48 16.35
CA THR A 266 -11.20 11.81 15.63
C THR A 266 -10.70 10.76 14.65
N GLU A 267 -9.42 10.83 14.26
CA GLU A 267 -8.77 9.90 13.35
C GLU A 267 -7.52 9.28 13.98
N LYS A 268 -7.22 8.03 13.61
CA LYS A 268 -5.95 7.39 14.02
C LYS A 268 -4.81 8.20 13.41
N SER A 269 -3.87 8.66 14.23
CA SER A 269 -2.62 9.22 13.71
C SER A 269 -1.96 8.14 12.85
N THR A 270 -1.75 8.44 11.58
CA THR A 270 -1.36 7.40 10.63
C THR A 270 0.08 7.00 10.82
N LEU A 271 0.21 5.92 11.55
CA LEU A 271 1.42 5.16 11.77
C LEU A 271 1.81 4.27 10.57
N PHE A 272 1.40 4.65 9.37
CA PHE A 272 1.87 4.09 8.10
C PHE A 272 2.44 5.27 7.33
N ALA A 273 3.70 5.13 6.91
CA ALA A 273 4.53 6.10 6.17
C ALA A 273 3.75 7.30 5.61
N SER A 274 4.14 8.53 5.97
CA SER A 274 3.52 9.74 5.41
C SER A 274 3.57 9.77 3.88
N HIS A 275 4.55 9.07 3.29
CA HIS A 275 4.79 8.92 1.87
C HIS A 275 5.15 7.45 1.55
N ALA A 276 4.98 7.00 0.32
CA ALA A 276 5.36 5.65 -0.15
C ALA A 276 4.60 4.45 0.46
N ALA A 277 3.40 4.65 1.00
CA ALA A 277 2.66 3.58 1.69
C ALA A 277 2.39 2.34 0.80
N TYR A 278 2.11 2.54 -0.50
CA TYR A 278 1.94 1.44 -1.46
C TYR A 278 3.23 0.64 -1.67
N PHE A 279 4.39 1.31 -1.68
CA PHE A 279 5.69 0.67 -1.81
C PHE A 279 6.07 -0.12 -0.55
N VAL A 280 5.82 0.46 0.63
CA VAL A 280 6.06 -0.22 1.91
C VAL A 280 5.23 -1.50 2.02
N GLU A 281 3.96 -1.45 1.60
CA GLU A 281 3.10 -2.64 1.56
C GLU A 281 3.60 -3.66 0.52
N TYR A 282 4.07 -3.21 -0.65
CA TYR A 282 4.71 -4.08 -1.65
C TYR A 282 5.93 -4.82 -1.07
N VAL A 283 6.81 -4.11 -0.34
CA VAL A 283 7.97 -4.69 0.35
C VAL A 283 7.54 -5.70 1.42
N ARG A 284 6.52 -5.36 2.23
CA ARG A 284 5.96 -6.27 3.24
C ARG A 284 5.46 -7.57 2.61
N GLN A 285 4.73 -7.49 1.51
CA GLN A 285 4.19 -8.66 0.80
C GLN A 285 5.29 -9.59 0.25
N GLN A 286 6.46 -9.06 -0.08
CA GLN A 286 7.62 -9.86 -0.50
C GLN A 286 8.34 -10.53 0.67
N LEU A 287 8.52 -9.80 1.77
CA LEU A 287 9.35 -10.25 2.89
C LEU A 287 8.60 -11.15 3.88
N GLU A 288 7.31 -10.91 4.10
CA GLU A 288 6.53 -11.68 5.08
C GLU A 288 6.44 -13.19 4.77
N PRO A 289 6.22 -13.63 3.51
CA PRO A 289 6.26 -15.06 3.19
C PRO A 289 7.64 -15.69 3.39
N LYS A 290 8.73 -14.91 3.25
CA LYS A 290 10.11 -15.38 3.32
C LYS A 290 10.63 -15.49 4.76
N TYR A 291 10.41 -14.46 5.57
CA TYR A 291 10.94 -14.37 6.94
C TYR A 291 9.89 -14.72 8.01
N GLY A 292 8.61 -14.77 7.64
CA GLY A 292 7.51 -14.99 8.55
C GLY A 292 7.16 -13.76 9.40
N VAL A 293 5.95 -13.76 9.94
CA VAL A 293 5.41 -12.64 10.74
C VAL A 293 6.26 -12.36 11.98
N ALA A 294 6.78 -13.41 12.64
CA ALA A 294 7.57 -13.25 13.87
C ALA A 294 8.87 -12.47 13.64
N GLN A 295 9.64 -12.83 12.61
CA GLN A 295 10.90 -12.16 12.30
C GLN A 295 10.64 -10.76 11.74
N LEU A 296 9.66 -10.60 10.85
CA LEU A 296 9.35 -9.31 10.24
C LEU A 296 8.87 -8.27 11.25
N TRP A 297 7.98 -8.67 12.15
CA TRP A 297 7.30 -7.74 13.04
C TRP A 297 7.83 -7.71 14.49
N LYS A 298 8.74 -8.63 14.86
CA LYS A 298 9.34 -8.68 16.22
C LYS A 298 10.86 -8.88 16.22
N GLY A 299 11.47 -9.17 15.06
CA GLY A 299 12.89 -9.54 14.95
C GLY A 299 13.87 -8.38 14.90
N GLY A 300 13.39 -7.13 14.78
CA GLY A 300 14.27 -5.94 14.79
C GLY A 300 15.15 -5.80 13.56
N MET A 301 14.65 -6.20 12.38
CA MET A 301 15.43 -6.18 11.15
C MET A 301 15.66 -4.75 10.63
N LYS A 302 16.66 -4.61 9.77
CA LYS A 302 16.90 -3.40 8.97
C LYS A 302 16.74 -3.75 7.50
N ILE A 303 15.71 -3.18 6.87
CA ILE A 303 15.36 -3.42 5.47
C ILE A 303 15.75 -2.19 4.68
N TYR A 304 16.74 -2.29 3.81
CA TYR A 304 17.15 -1.24 2.89
C TYR A 304 16.48 -1.46 1.55
N THR A 305 15.85 -0.42 1.01
CA THR A 305 15.02 -0.49 -0.20
C THR A 305 15.59 0.36 -1.33
N THR A 306 15.12 0.13 -2.55
CA THR A 306 15.52 0.88 -3.75
C THR A 306 14.88 2.26 -3.86
N LEU A 307 13.86 2.54 -3.04
CA LEU A 307 13.05 3.74 -3.09
C LEU A 307 13.91 4.99 -2.84
N ASP A 308 13.67 6.06 -3.57
CA ASP A 308 14.25 7.37 -3.31
C ASP A 308 13.14 8.34 -2.90
N LEU A 309 13.12 8.75 -1.62
CA LEU A 309 12.12 9.69 -1.13
C LEU A 309 12.13 11.03 -1.88
N ASN A 310 13.30 11.46 -2.38
CA ASN A 310 13.40 12.71 -3.14
C ASN A 310 12.69 12.61 -4.49
N MET A 311 12.49 11.40 -5.02
CA MET A 311 11.70 11.15 -6.22
C MET A 311 10.24 10.85 -5.88
N GLN A 312 9.99 10.10 -4.81
CA GLN A 312 8.66 9.67 -4.41
C GLN A 312 7.76 10.84 -3.98
N ILE A 313 8.25 11.72 -3.10
CA ILE A 313 7.42 12.77 -2.49
C ILE A 313 6.88 13.75 -3.56
N PRO A 314 7.72 14.34 -4.43
CA PRO A 314 7.21 15.22 -5.48
C PRO A 314 6.27 14.49 -6.45
N ALA A 315 6.52 13.21 -6.74
CA ALA A 315 5.67 12.43 -7.62
C ALA A 315 4.26 12.22 -7.03
N GLU A 316 4.14 11.94 -5.73
CA GLU A 316 2.86 11.79 -5.03
C GLU A 316 2.07 13.11 -5.05
N GLU A 317 2.72 14.22 -4.67
CA GLU A 317 2.09 15.54 -4.59
C GLU A 317 1.60 16.03 -5.95
N ILE A 318 2.43 15.93 -6.99
CA ILE A 318 2.10 16.41 -8.34
C ILE A 318 1.01 15.55 -8.99
N MET A 319 1.05 14.23 -8.80
CA MET A 319 0.01 13.33 -9.31
C MET A 319 -1.33 13.66 -8.65
N GLU A 320 -1.39 13.75 -7.32
CA GLU A 320 -2.63 14.08 -6.59
C GLU A 320 -3.20 15.44 -7.01
N LYS A 321 -2.35 16.46 -7.07
CA LYS A 321 -2.73 17.81 -7.54
C LYS A 321 -3.38 17.78 -8.93
N ASN A 322 -2.81 17.03 -9.87
CA ASN A 322 -3.33 16.97 -11.24
C ASN A 322 -4.62 16.13 -11.31
N LEU A 323 -4.70 15.00 -10.61
CA LEU A 323 -5.93 14.19 -10.56
C LEU A 323 -7.09 14.97 -9.92
N ALA A 324 -6.85 15.71 -8.84
CA ALA A 324 -7.85 16.57 -8.21
C ALA A 324 -8.36 17.67 -9.15
N LYS A 325 -7.48 18.25 -9.96
CA LYS A 325 -7.87 19.21 -11.01
C LYS A 325 -8.78 18.54 -12.06
N TYR A 326 -8.40 17.36 -12.55
CA TYR A 326 -9.19 16.64 -13.55
C TYR A 326 -10.55 16.18 -13.00
N ASP A 327 -10.63 15.78 -11.73
CA ASP A 327 -11.92 15.51 -11.07
C ASP A 327 -12.81 16.75 -11.03
N ALA A 328 -12.25 17.92 -10.69
CA ALA A 328 -13.00 19.17 -10.68
C ALA A 328 -13.51 19.54 -12.09
N ASP A 329 -12.71 19.32 -13.12
CA ASP A 329 -13.12 19.56 -14.51
C ASP A 329 -14.17 18.54 -15.00
N ALA A 330 -14.04 17.27 -14.61
CA ALA A 330 -15.03 16.23 -14.86
C ALA A 330 -16.37 16.55 -14.17
N ALA A 331 -16.34 17.03 -12.93
CA ALA A 331 -17.53 17.43 -12.19
C ALA A 331 -18.26 18.59 -12.86
N LYS A 332 -17.53 19.61 -13.35
CA LYS A 332 -18.11 20.72 -14.14
C LYS A 332 -18.78 20.24 -15.43
N SER A 333 -18.12 19.35 -16.17
CA SER A 333 -18.66 18.79 -17.41
C SER A 333 -19.97 18.03 -17.17
N ARG A 334 -20.01 17.20 -16.13
CA ARG A 334 -21.22 16.43 -15.75
C ARG A 334 -22.36 17.31 -15.26
N ALA A 335 -22.05 18.45 -14.62
CA ALA A 335 -23.05 19.44 -14.22
C ALA A 335 -23.63 20.23 -15.41
N ALA A 336 -22.93 20.26 -16.55
CA ALA A 336 -23.34 20.97 -17.76
C ALA A 336 -24.13 20.10 -18.75
N GLU A 337 -24.10 18.76 -18.62
CA GLU A 337 -24.91 17.86 -19.45
C GLU A 337 -26.37 17.82 -18.95
N PRO A 338 -27.38 17.90 -19.85
CA PRO A 338 -28.76 17.71 -19.47
C PRO A 338 -28.95 16.28 -18.92
N LYS A 339 -29.53 16.17 -17.72
CA LYS A 339 -29.84 14.86 -17.12
C LYS A 339 -30.69 14.04 -18.09
N PRO A 340 -30.28 12.81 -18.45
CA PRO A 340 -31.15 11.90 -19.20
C PRO A 340 -32.44 11.67 -18.41
N GLU A 341 -33.59 11.56 -19.10
CA GLU A 341 -34.85 11.13 -18.49
C GLU A 341 -34.63 9.79 -17.77
N GLU A 342 -34.85 9.78 -16.46
CA GLU A 342 -34.64 8.61 -15.60
C GLU A 342 -35.57 7.47 -16.04
N LYS A 343 -34.99 6.37 -16.52
CA LYS A 343 -35.67 5.07 -16.46
C LYS A 343 -35.58 4.58 -15.01
N PRO A 344 -36.71 4.37 -14.32
CA PRO A 344 -36.68 3.71 -13.03
C PRO A 344 -36.29 2.25 -13.27
N ASP A 345 -35.61 1.64 -12.29
CA ASP A 345 -35.28 0.19 -12.23
C ASP A 345 -33.82 -0.19 -12.48
N GLU A 346 -32.86 0.62 -12.02
CA GLU A 346 -31.59 0.09 -11.50
C GLU A 346 -31.22 0.92 -10.27
N ALA A 347 -30.92 0.26 -9.15
CA ALA A 347 -30.55 0.92 -7.89
C ALA A 347 -29.30 1.78 -8.09
N GLY A 348 -29.51 3.05 -8.40
CA GLY A 348 -28.49 4.00 -8.80
C GLY A 348 -27.58 4.32 -7.64
N VAL A 349 -26.41 3.69 -7.62
CA VAL A 349 -25.23 4.31 -7.01
C VAL A 349 -25.02 5.62 -7.77
N ASP A 350 -24.99 6.74 -7.05
CA ASP A 350 -24.68 8.03 -7.61
C ASP A 350 -23.27 8.00 -8.23
N LYS A 351 -23.21 7.78 -9.56
CA LYS A 351 -21.98 7.76 -10.36
C LYS A 351 -21.23 9.10 -10.31
N SER A 352 -21.82 10.15 -9.70
CA SER A 352 -21.17 11.44 -9.47
C SER A 352 -20.01 11.39 -8.44
N SER A 353 -19.91 10.31 -7.66
CA SER A 353 -19.03 10.24 -6.48
C SER A 353 -17.72 9.45 -6.64
N VAL A 354 -17.48 8.79 -7.78
CA VAL A 354 -16.27 7.95 -7.97
C VAL A 354 -15.09 8.82 -8.42
N PRO A 355 -14.02 8.97 -7.60
CA PRO A 355 -12.88 9.81 -7.94
C PRO A 355 -11.97 9.15 -8.99
N LEU A 356 -11.43 9.95 -9.90
CA LEU A 356 -10.42 9.52 -10.85
C LEU A 356 -9.21 8.96 -10.10
N GLN A 357 -8.67 7.84 -10.59
CA GLN A 357 -7.50 7.19 -10.02
C GLN A 357 -6.30 7.34 -10.96
N GLY A 358 -5.11 7.15 -10.37
CA GLY A 358 -3.86 7.11 -11.11
C GLY A 358 -2.87 6.14 -10.47
N ALA A 359 -1.87 5.78 -11.25
CA ALA A 359 -0.72 5.01 -10.82
C ALA A 359 0.53 5.55 -11.49
N PHE A 360 1.63 5.57 -10.76
CA PHE A 360 2.90 6.06 -11.27
C PHE A 360 4.06 5.21 -10.73
N LEU A 361 5.03 4.90 -11.58
CA LEU A 361 6.17 4.08 -11.22
C LEU A 361 7.42 4.62 -11.92
N ILE A 362 8.53 4.72 -11.18
CA ILE A 362 9.86 4.99 -11.73
C ILE A 362 10.76 3.78 -11.46
N LEU A 363 11.38 3.29 -12.53
CA LEU A 363 12.42 2.27 -12.49
C LEU A 363 13.76 2.90 -12.87
N ASP A 364 14.84 2.44 -12.24
CA ASP A 364 16.17 2.55 -12.81
C ASP A 364 16.21 1.70 -14.09
N THR A 365 16.52 2.34 -15.22
CA THR A 365 16.47 1.69 -16.53
C THR A 365 17.43 0.51 -16.61
N ARG A 366 18.60 0.60 -15.96
CA ARG A 366 19.65 -0.43 -16.06
C ARG A 366 19.40 -1.60 -15.12
N THR A 367 19.05 -1.31 -13.88
CA THR A 367 19.00 -2.35 -12.83
C THR A 367 17.59 -2.88 -12.56
N GLY A 368 16.54 -2.17 -12.98
CA GLY A 368 15.16 -2.50 -12.60
C GLY A 368 14.80 -2.07 -11.16
N ALA A 369 15.71 -1.40 -10.44
CA ALA A 369 15.44 -0.91 -9.09
C ALA A 369 14.26 0.07 -9.08
N ILE A 370 13.25 -0.16 -8.23
CA ILE A 370 12.08 0.70 -8.12
C ILE A 370 12.44 1.96 -7.34
N LYS A 371 12.51 3.11 -8.00
CA LYS A 371 12.88 4.40 -7.39
C LYS A 371 11.68 5.14 -6.80
N ALA A 372 10.51 4.98 -7.40
CA ALA A 372 9.24 5.50 -6.89
C ALA A 372 8.09 4.57 -7.29
N MET A 373 7.12 4.37 -6.40
CA MET A 373 5.90 3.58 -6.65
C MET A 373 4.69 4.23 -5.98
N ILE A 374 3.71 4.59 -6.80
CA ILE A 374 2.44 5.19 -6.38
C ILE A 374 1.31 4.34 -6.92
N GLY A 375 0.58 3.68 -6.03
CA GLY A 375 -0.53 2.77 -6.35
C GLY A 375 -1.91 3.41 -6.33
N GLY A 376 -2.00 4.70 -6.00
CA GLY A 376 -3.25 5.43 -5.87
C GLY A 376 -3.03 6.77 -5.18
N ARG A 377 -4.13 7.52 -5.06
CA ARG A 377 -4.15 8.89 -4.52
C ARG A 377 -3.87 8.96 -3.02
N ASN A 378 -4.55 8.09 -2.28
CA ASN A 378 -4.45 8.02 -0.84
C ASN A 378 -4.60 6.58 -0.39
N TYR A 379 -3.55 6.06 0.25
CA TYR A 379 -3.51 4.70 0.76
C TYR A 379 -4.55 4.42 1.85
N ARG A 380 -4.97 5.45 2.59
CA ARG A 380 -6.00 5.33 3.62
C ARG A 380 -7.37 5.04 3.02
N ASP A 381 -7.65 5.64 1.87
CA ASP A 381 -8.95 5.51 1.19
C ASP A 381 -9.00 4.22 0.38
N SER A 382 -7.88 3.84 -0.25
CA SER A 382 -7.78 2.60 -1.03
C SER A 382 -6.41 1.94 -0.89
N LYS A 383 -6.39 0.73 -0.32
CA LYS A 383 -5.18 -0.11 -0.23
C LYS A 383 -4.87 -0.88 -1.51
N PHE A 384 -5.73 -0.77 -2.53
CA PHE A 384 -5.53 -1.42 -3.82
C PHE A 384 -4.37 -0.76 -4.56
N ASN A 385 -3.26 -1.47 -4.71
CA ASN A 385 -2.06 -0.95 -5.34
C ASN A 385 -2.19 -1.05 -6.86
N ARG A 386 -2.62 0.02 -7.52
CA ARG A 386 -2.85 0.02 -8.97
C ARG A 386 -1.58 -0.12 -9.79
N ALA A 387 -0.41 0.21 -9.23
CA ALA A 387 0.86 0.05 -9.92
C ALA A 387 1.20 -1.43 -10.18
N THR A 388 0.71 -2.35 -9.32
CA THR A 388 1.04 -3.78 -9.39
C THR A 388 -0.18 -4.67 -9.60
N GLN A 389 -1.34 -4.31 -9.05
CA GLN A 389 -2.55 -5.14 -9.03
C GLN A 389 -3.57 -4.75 -10.11
N SER A 390 -3.54 -3.51 -10.62
CA SER A 390 -4.52 -3.08 -11.63
C SER A 390 -4.06 -3.48 -13.03
N ALA A 391 -4.79 -4.45 -13.61
CA ALA A 391 -4.63 -4.88 -14.99
C ALA A 391 -5.52 -4.02 -15.90
N ARG A 392 -4.93 -3.22 -16.77
CA ARG A 392 -5.63 -2.22 -17.58
C ARG A 392 -5.24 -2.30 -19.04
N GLN A 393 -6.14 -1.92 -19.94
CA GLN A 393 -5.86 -2.04 -21.37
C GLN A 393 -4.68 -1.14 -21.74
N ALA A 394 -3.62 -1.71 -22.33
CA ALA A 394 -2.39 -0.97 -22.65
C ALA A 394 -2.65 0.17 -23.67
N GLY A 395 -3.61 -0.05 -24.57
CA GLY A 395 -3.88 0.85 -25.68
C GLY A 395 -2.66 1.03 -26.58
N SER A 396 -2.51 2.22 -27.17
CA SER A 396 -1.38 2.52 -28.07
C SER A 396 0.02 2.45 -27.45
N THR A 397 0.16 2.25 -26.13
CA THR A 397 1.48 1.95 -25.52
C THR A 397 2.03 0.59 -25.95
N PHE A 398 1.21 -0.28 -26.53
CA PHE A 398 1.63 -1.60 -27.00
C PHE A 398 2.28 -1.58 -28.39
N LYS A 399 2.20 -0.46 -29.13
CA LYS A 399 2.77 -0.35 -30.48
C LYS A 399 4.28 -0.57 -30.55
N PRO A 400 5.12 -0.14 -29.59
CA PRO A 400 6.55 -0.45 -29.60
C PRO A 400 6.87 -1.95 -29.70
N PHE A 401 6.05 -2.84 -29.15
CA PHE A 401 6.22 -4.30 -29.31
C PHE A 401 5.94 -4.77 -30.74
N VAL A 402 4.93 -4.20 -31.40
CA VAL A 402 4.66 -4.43 -32.83
C VAL A 402 5.81 -3.91 -33.69
N TRP A 403 6.31 -2.71 -33.38
CA TRP A 403 7.44 -2.11 -34.10
C TRP A 403 8.73 -2.90 -33.90
N MET A 404 9.01 -3.37 -32.69
CA MET A 404 10.14 -4.28 -32.43
C MET A 404 10.00 -5.57 -33.25
N SER A 405 8.80 -6.15 -33.30
CA SER A 405 8.53 -7.34 -34.12
C SER A 405 8.79 -7.09 -35.62
N ALA A 406 8.43 -5.91 -36.12
CA ALA A 406 8.72 -5.49 -37.49
C ALA A 406 10.23 -5.33 -37.74
N LEU A 407 10.96 -4.66 -36.83
CA LEU A 407 12.41 -4.51 -36.93
C LEU A 407 13.12 -5.87 -36.92
N MET A 408 12.68 -6.80 -36.08
CA MET A 408 13.17 -8.19 -36.06
C MET A 408 12.91 -8.95 -37.38
N ASN A 409 11.92 -8.52 -38.16
CA ASN A 409 11.59 -9.06 -39.49
C ASN A 409 12.19 -8.23 -40.64
N GLY A 410 13.25 -7.46 -40.38
CA GLY A 410 14.02 -6.75 -41.41
C GLY A 410 13.41 -5.43 -41.87
N TYR A 411 12.35 -4.95 -41.22
CA TYR A 411 11.91 -3.57 -41.44
C TYR A 411 12.93 -2.59 -40.86
N THR A 412 13.00 -1.41 -41.46
CA THR A 412 13.86 -0.30 -41.03
C THR A 412 12.98 0.92 -40.71
N PRO A 413 13.50 1.95 -40.01
CA PRO A 413 12.72 3.17 -39.77
C PRO A 413 12.18 3.84 -41.03
N ALA A 414 12.84 3.64 -42.17
CA ALA A 414 12.45 4.16 -43.49
C ALA A 414 11.52 3.24 -44.29
N SER A 415 11.28 2.00 -43.85
CA SER A 415 10.38 1.08 -44.55
C SER A 415 8.97 1.66 -44.63
N LEU A 416 8.34 1.60 -45.81
CA LEU A 416 6.97 2.07 -46.01
C LEU A 416 5.97 1.02 -45.49
N ILE A 417 4.97 1.49 -44.74
CA ILE A 417 3.88 0.70 -44.19
C ILE A 417 2.53 1.34 -44.55
N GLU A 418 1.49 0.52 -44.63
CA GLU A 418 0.17 0.96 -45.06
C GLU A 418 -0.62 1.59 -43.90
N ASP A 419 -1.26 2.74 -44.17
CA ASP A 419 -2.25 3.41 -43.33
C ASP A 419 -3.56 3.58 -44.10
N SER A 420 -4.08 2.44 -44.57
CA SER A 420 -5.23 2.32 -45.46
C SER A 420 -6.36 1.51 -44.80
N PRO A 421 -7.63 1.69 -45.21
CA PRO A 421 -8.77 0.93 -44.66
C PRO A 421 -8.54 -0.59 -44.73
N MET A 422 -8.98 -1.31 -43.71
CA MET A 422 -8.92 -2.77 -43.67
C MET A 422 -10.08 -3.35 -42.86
N ALA A 423 -10.50 -4.56 -43.20
CA ALA A 423 -11.54 -5.30 -42.48
C ALA A 423 -11.08 -6.73 -42.21
N TYR A 424 -11.52 -7.29 -41.09
CA TYR A 424 -11.24 -8.67 -40.71
C TYR A 424 -12.55 -9.41 -40.48
N TYR A 425 -12.57 -10.69 -40.80
CA TYR A 425 -13.65 -11.60 -40.43
C TYR A 425 -13.11 -12.76 -39.59
N TYR A 426 -13.94 -13.29 -38.70
CA TYR A 426 -13.62 -14.47 -37.91
C TYR A 426 -14.09 -15.74 -38.65
N ASP A 427 -13.16 -16.64 -38.99
CA ASP A 427 -13.45 -17.86 -39.76
C ASP A 427 -13.95 -19.04 -38.90
N GLY A 428 -14.18 -18.81 -37.60
CA GLY A 428 -14.51 -19.84 -36.62
C GLY A 428 -13.30 -20.30 -35.79
N LYS A 429 -12.08 -20.10 -36.30
CA LYS A 429 -10.82 -20.44 -35.64
C LYS A 429 -9.94 -19.22 -35.41
N ASP A 430 -9.76 -18.38 -36.41
CA ASP A 430 -8.85 -17.22 -36.41
C ASP A 430 -9.48 -16.00 -37.11
N TRP A 431 -8.90 -14.82 -36.85
CA TRP A 431 -9.22 -13.60 -37.58
C TRP A 431 -8.43 -13.53 -38.89
N ARG A 432 -9.13 -13.35 -40.01
CA ARG A 432 -8.57 -13.27 -41.37
C ARG A 432 -8.80 -11.89 -41.97
N LEU A 433 -7.80 -11.38 -42.69
CA LEU A 433 -7.94 -10.15 -43.46
C LEU A 433 -8.93 -10.37 -44.61
N LEU A 434 -9.84 -9.43 -44.81
CA LEU A 434 -10.70 -9.38 -45.98
C LEU A 434 -9.92 -8.79 -47.15
N GLU A 435 -9.29 -9.65 -47.94
CA GLU A 435 -8.47 -9.23 -49.08
C GLU A 435 -9.30 -8.56 -50.18
N GLY A 436 -8.70 -7.60 -50.89
CA GLY A 436 -9.31 -6.92 -52.04
C GLY A 436 -10.16 -5.69 -51.73
N ALA A 437 -10.45 -5.41 -50.45
CA ALA A 437 -11.13 -4.18 -50.05
C ALA A 437 -10.13 -3.03 -49.84
N THR A 438 -9.85 -2.27 -50.91
CA THR A 438 -8.77 -1.25 -50.94
C THR A 438 -9.17 0.13 -50.42
N ASP A 439 -10.46 0.33 -50.12
CA ASP A 439 -11.03 1.59 -49.65
C ASP A 439 -12.29 1.33 -48.80
N GLN A 440 -12.78 2.35 -48.10
CA GLN A 440 -13.91 2.20 -47.18
C GLN A 440 -15.19 1.75 -47.89
N TYR A 441 -15.42 2.19 -49.13
CA TYR A 441 -16.62 1.80 -49.89
C TYR A 441 -16.56 0.32 -50.28
N SER A 442 -15.39 -0.15 -50.71
CA SER A 442 -15.14 -1.57 -50.99
C SER A 442 -15.32 -2.44 -49.75
N ILE A 443 -14.89 -1.96 -48.57
CA ILE A 443 -15.15 -2.63 -47.29
C ILE A 443 -16.64 -2.69 -47.02
N ASP A 444 -17.32 -1.55 -47.08
CA ASP A 444 -18.75 -1.46 -46.79
C ASP A 444 -19.54 -2.43 -47.68
N MET A 445 -19.25 -2.46 -48.99
CA MET A 445 -19.84 -3.42 -49.93
C MET A 445 -19.53 -4.88 -49.57
N ALA A 446 -18.29 -5.19 -49.22
CA ALA A 446 -17.87 -6.56 -48.92
C ALA A 446 -18.46 -7.08 -47.60
N ILE A 447 -18.73 -6.20 -46.64
CA ILE A 447 -19.32 -6.58 -45.35
C ILE A 447 -20.85 -6.60 -45.36
N GLN A 448 -21.51 -5.85 -46.26
CA GLN A 448 -22.99 -5.77 -46.38
C GLN A 448 -23.70 -7.13 -46.29
N PRO A 449 -23.27 -8.20 -46.99
CA PRO A 449 -23.96 -9.50 -46.93
C PRO A 449 -23.96 -10.15 -45.54
N PHE A 450 -23.07 -9.72 -44.65
CA PHE A 450 -22.86 -10.30 -43.32
C PHE A 450 -23.43 -9.42 -42.20
N VAL A 451 -23.85 -8.18 -42.49
CA VAL A 451 -24.43 -7.27 -41.49
C VAL A 451 -25.72 -7.87 -40.94
N GLY A 452 -25.77 -8.07 -39.62
CA GLY A 452 -26.93 -8.65 -38.92
C GLY A 452 -26.90 -10.18 -38.78
N ASN A 453 -25.94 -10.87 -39.42
CA ASN A 453 -25.72 -12.30 -39.19
C ASN A 453 -24.91 -12.49 -37.89
N LYS A 454 -25.52 -13.10 -36.86
CA LYS A 454 -24.87 -13.32 -35.55
C LYS A 454 -23.73 -14.35 -35.61
N ASP A 455 -23.71 -15.20 -36.63
CA ASP A 455 -22.69 -16.25 -36.79
C ASP A 455 -21.40 -15.69 -37.42
N PHE A 456 -21.46 -14.52 -38.06
CA PHE A 456 -20.32 -13.91 -38.76
C PHE A 456 -19.83 -12.66 -38.02
N LYS A 457 -18.62 -12.73 -37.44
CA LYS A 457 -18.00 -11.60 -36.74
C LYS A 457 -17.08 -10.83 -37.67
N ILE A 458 -17.35 -9.54 -37.84
CA ILE A 458 -16.54 -8.62 -38.63
C ILE A 458 -15.96 -7.54 -37.72
N TRP A 459 -14.69 -7.20 -37.96
CA TRP A 459 -14.00 -6.13 -37.27
C TRP A 459 -13.36 -5.17 -38.29
N VAL A 460 -13.73 -3.90 -38.21
CA VAL A 460 -13.20 -2.83 -39.06
C VAL A 460 -12.46 -1.83 -38.18
N PRO A 461 -11.14 -1.96 -37.99
CA PRO A 461 -10.36 -0.99 -37.24
C PRO A 461 -10.34 0.37 -37.94
N ASN A 462 -10.14 1.44 -37.18
CA ASN A 462 -9.97 2.78 -37.73
C ASN A 462 -8.90 3.58 -36.95
N ASN A 463 -8.37 4.62 -37.59
CA ASN A 463 -7.53 5.62 -36.95
C ASN A 463 -8.36 6.51 -36.02
N TYR A 464 -7.72 7.00 -34.96
CA TYR A 464 -8.38 7.86 -33.97
C TYR A 464 -8.97 9.15 -34.58
N ASP A 465 -8.30 9.72 -35.59
CA ASP A 465 -8.75 10.92 -36.29
C ASP A 465 -9.67 10.63 -37.49
N GLY A 466 -9.96 9.35 -37.77
CA GLY A 466 -10.76 8.89 -38.91
C GLY A 466 -10.14 9.15 -40.29
N LYS A 467 -8.86 9.58 -40.35
CA LYS A 467 -8.17 9.90 -41.61
C LYS A 467 -7.27 8.74 -42.04
N PHE A 468 -6.90 8.72 -43.31
CA PHE A 468 -5.96 7.77 -43.91
C PHE A 468 -4.78 8.54 -44.50
N GLN A 469 -3.55 8.07 -44.27
CA GLN A 469 -2.34 8.69 -44.82
C GLN A 469 -1.73 7.88 -45.97
N GLY A 470 -2.32 6.75 -46.35
CA GLY A 470 -1.74 5.86 -47.36
C GLY A 470 -0.42 5.29 -46.88
N ARG A 471 0.62 5.30 -47.72
CA ARG A 471 1.94 4.80 -47.32
C ARG A 471 2.70 5.82 -46.48
N VAL A 472 3.14 5.40 -45.29
CA VAL A 472 3.97 6.19 -44.38
C VAL A 472 5.21 5.42 -43.98
N THR A 473 6.28 6.10 -43.59
CA THR A 473 7.48 5.42 -43.05
C THR A 473 7.18 4.77 -41.69
N LEU A 474 7.92 3.71 -41.37
CA LEU A 474 7.80 2.99 -40.09
C LEU A 474 7.93 3.96 -38.91
N ARG A 475 8.91 4.87 -38.95
CA ARG A 475 9.04 5.94 -37.95
C ARG A 475 7.77 6.77 -37.85
N ARG A 476 7.28 7.30 -38.98
CA ARG A 476 6.14 8.23 -38.98
C ARG A 476 4.87 7.58 -38.45
N GLY A 477 4.64 6.31 -38.77
CA GLY A 477 3.55 5.51 -38.22
C GLY A 477 3.58 5.43 -36.68
N LEU A 478 4.77 5.28 -36.08
CA LEU A 478 4.93 5.27 -34.62
C LEU A 478 4.74 6.64 -33.99
N GLU A 479 5.35 7.69 -34.58
CA GLU A 479 5.27 9.07 -34.11
C GLU A 479 3.83 9.57 -34.01
N LEU A 480 3.04 9.28 -35.05
CA LEU A 480 1.62 9.63 -35.11
C LEU A 480 0.72 8.60 -34.44
N SER A 481 1.28 7.48 -33.99
CA SER A 481 0.53 6.40 -33.37
C SER A 481 -0.62 5.91 -34.26
N ARG A 482 -0.38 5.69 -35.56
CA ARG A 482 -1.41 5.24 -36.53
C ARG A 482 -1.90 3.83 -36.19
N ASN A 483 -3.21 3.64 -36.13
CA ASN A 483 -3.82 2.36 -35.74
C ASN A 483 -3.74 1.36 -36.87
N LEU A 484 -4.10 1.78 -38.09
CA LEU A 484 -4.13 0.91 -39.26
C LEU A 484 -2.73 0.42 -39.60
N SER A 485 -1.71 1.28 -39.52
CA SER A 485 -0.32 0.86 -39.68
C SER A 485 0.13 -0.18 -38.65
N SER A 486 -0.34 -0.08 -37.40
CA SER A 486 -0.05 -1.08 -36.37
C SER A 486 -0.68 -2.43 -36.73
N ILE A 487 -1.95 -2.43 -37.12
CA ILE A 487 -2.65 -3.66 -37.50
C ILE A 487 -2.07 -4.27 -38.78
N TYR A 488 -1.73 -3.45 -39.76
CA TYR A 488 -1.00 -3.90 -40.95
C TYR A 488 0.28 -4.66 -40.56
N LEU A 489 1.09 -4.07 -39.67
CA LEU A 489 2.31 -4.73 -39.20
C LEU A 489 2.03 -6.05 -38.47
N VAL A 490 1.05 -6.08 -37.57
CA VAL A 490 0.64 -7.33 -36.88
C VAL A 490 0.26 -8.41 -37.88
N THR A 491 -0.48 -8.06 -38.92
CA THR A 491 -0.89 -9.01 -39.97
C THR A 491 0.29 -9.53 -40.80
N ARG A 492 1.35 -8.72 -40.95
CA ARG A 492 2.56 -9.13 -41.69
C ARG A 492 3.53 -9.96 -40.85
N VAL A 493 3.71 -9.63 -39.57
CA VAL A 493 4.67 -10.32 -38.68
C VAL A 493 4.05 -11.47 -37.87
N GLY A 494 2.72 -11.48 -37.76
CA GLY A 494 1.96 -12.44 -36.96
C GLY A 494 1.77 -11.98 -35.51
N PRO A 495 0.55 -12.11 -34.93
CA PRO A 495 0.27 -11.65 -33.56
C PRO A 495 1.00 -12.45 -32.49
N THR A 496 1.36 -13.71 -32.75
CA THR A 496 2.13 -14.56 -31.83
C THR A 496 3.53 -14.01 -31.58
N LEU A 497 4.21 -13.50 -32.61
CA LEU A 497 5.52 -12.87 -32.45
C LEU A 497 5.42 -11.59 -31.61
N VAL A 498 4.35 -10.81 -31.80
CA VAL A 498 4.13 -9.59 -31.00
C VAL A 498 3.93 -9.93 -29.52
N ALA A 499 3.19 -11.00 -29.22
CA ALA A 499 3.04 -11.51 -27.86
C ALA A 499 4.39 -12.00 -27.29
N ASP A 500 5.19 -12.75 -28.07
CA ASP A 500 6.53 -13.22 -27.67
C ASP A 500 7.46 -12.04 -27.35
N VAL A 501 7.46 -11.00 -28.19
CA VAL A 501 8.23 -9.76 -27.93
C VAL A 501 7.79 -9.08 -26.64
N GLY A 502 6.48 -9.06 -26.34
CA GLY A 502 5.96 -8.58 -25.06
C GLY A 502 6.47 -9.39 -23.87
N HIS A 503 6.49 -10.72 -23.98
CA HIS A 503 7.01 -11.63 -22.95
C HIS A 503 8.53 -11.49 -22.74
N ARG A 504 9.31 -11.43 -23.82
CA ARG A 504 10.76 -11.20 -23.79
C ARG A 504 11.12 -9.86 -23.16
N ALA A 505 10.30 -8.84 -23.38
CA ALA A 505 10.46 -7.55 -22.74
C ALA A 505 10.08 -7.57 -21.24
N GLY A 506 9.40 -8.61 -20.74
CA GLY A 506 9.11 -8.77 -19.31
C GLY A 506 7.64 -8.76 -18.91
N ILE A 507 6.70 -8.76 -19.86
CA ILE A 507 5.28 -8.89 -19.56
C ILE A 507 4.99 -10.35 -19.19
N LYS A 508 4.60 -10.61 -17.94
CA LYS A 508 4.45 -11.99 -17.42
C LYS A 508 3.05 -12.57 -17.64
N ARG A 509 2.03 -11.72 -17.56
CA ARG A 509 0.63 -12.10 -17.83
C ARG A 509 0.41 -12.57 -19.26
N HIS A 510 -0.70 -13.28 -19.47
CA HIS A 510 -1.13 -13.71 -20.79
C HIS A 510 -1.41 -12.51 -21.71
N LEU A 511 -0.89 -12.59 -22.94
CA LEU A 511 -1.14 -11.66 -24.04
C LEU A 511 -1.94 -12.39 -25.12
N GLU A 512 -3.12 -11.85 -25.46
CA GLU A 512 -3.97 -12.45 -26.48
C GLU A 512 -3.37 -12.23 -27.87
N ALA A 513 -2.90 -13.31 -28.50
CA ALA A 513 -2.26 -13.28 -29.82
C ALA A 513 -3.29 -13.22 -30.96
N VAL A 514 -4.08 -12.14 -31.00
CA VAL A 514 -5.04 -11.82 -32.08
C VAL A 514 -4.68 -10.49 -32.73
N PRO A 515 -5.17 -10.15 -33.95
CA PRO A 515 -4.78 -8.92 -34.64
C PRO A 515 -4.93 -7.64 -33.80
N SER A 516 -5.96 -7.58 -32.96
CA SER A 516 -6.23 -6.42 -32.09
C SER A 516 -5.14 -6.15 -31.03
N ILE A 517 -4.21 -7.09 -30.80
CA ILE A 517 -3.01 -6.88 -29.96
C ILE A 517 -2.22 -5.64 -30.39
N GLY A 518 -2.24 -5.30 -31.69
CA GLY A 518 -1.58 -4.10 -32.21
C GLY A 518 -2.18 -2.78 -31.75
N LEU A 519 -3.38 -2.80 -31.16
CA LEU A 519 -4.00 -1.66 -30.50
C LEU A 519 -3.92 -1.74 -28.97
N GLY A 520 -3.21 -2.75 -28.45
CA GLY A 520 -3.02 -2.98 -27.02
C GLY A 520 -4.30 -3.39 -26.30
N THR A 521 -5.07 -4.32 -26.86
CA THR A 521 -6.27 -4.91 -26.22
C THR A 521 -5.96 -5.76 -24.99
N SER A 522 -4.74 -6.29 -24.89
CA SER A 522 -4.30 -7.02 -23.70
C SER A 522 -4.17 -6.09 -22.50
N LEU A 523 -4.58 -6.59 -21.34
CA LEU A 523 -4.47 -5.88 -20.08
C LEU A 523 -3.01 -5.95 -19.59
N VAL A 524 -2.41 -4.88 -19.09
CA VAL A 524 -1.07 -4.82 -18.45
C VAL A 524 -1.13 -4.05 -17.12
N SER A 525 -0.21 -4.31 -16.20
CA SER A 525 -0.03 -3.46 -15.00
C SER A 525 1.00 -2.38 -15.28
N THR A 526 1.00 -1.32 -14.47
CA THR A 526 1.99 -0.24 -14.56
C THR A 526 3.42 -0.76 -14.40
N ILE A 527 3.66 -1.71 -13.50
CA ILE A 527 4.99 -2.31 -13.29
C ILE A 527 5.46 -3.16 -14.46
N GLU A 528 4.57 -3.93 -15.09
CA GLU A 528 4.94 -4.74 -16.26
C GLU A 528 5.24 -3.86 -17.47
N ILE A 529 4.40 -2.86 -17.75
CA ILE A 529 4.63 -1.99 -18.92
C ILE A 529 5.87 -1.10 -18.73
N ALA A 530 6.13 -0.62 -17.50
CA ALA A 530 7.36 0.11 -17.19
C ALA A 530 8.60 -0.76 -17.40
N SER A 531 8.58 -2.00 -16.89
CA SER A 531 9.68 -2.96 -17.03
C SER A 531 9.92 -3.36 -18.49
N ALA A 532 8.85 -3.51 -19.26
CA ALA A 532 8.93 -3.79 -20.68
C ALA A 532 9.59 -2.64 -21.47
N PHE A 533 9.27 -1.40 -21.12
CA PHE A 533 9.89 -0.24 -21.72
C PHE A 533 11.34 -0.03 -21.28
N SER A 534 11.68 -0.31 -20.01
CA SER A 534 13.05 -0.20 -19.53
C SER A 534 13.98 -1.15 -20.28
N THR A 535 13.50 -2.32 -20.68
CA THR A 535 14.23 -3.27 -21.54
C THR A 535 14.69 -2.62 -22.85
N PHE A 536 13.83 -1.86 -23.52
CA PHE A 536 14.20 -1.16 -24.77
C PHE A 536 15.22 -0.05 -24.51
N ALA A 537 15.03 0.71 -23.43
CA ALA A 537 15.94 1.79 -23.05
C ALA A 537 17.32 1.26 -22.56
N ASN A 538 17.36 0.04 -22.02
CA ASN A 538 18.55 -0.64 -21.51
C ASN A 538 19.27 -1.48 -22.58
N GLY A 539 19.24 -1.05 -23.84
CA GLY A 539 19.92 -1.76 -24.92
C GLY A 539 19.41 -3.17 -25.18
N GLY A 540 18.18 -3.50 -24.78
CA GLY A 540 17.59 -4.83 -24.97
C GLY A 540 17.84 -5.80 -23.82
N ILE A 541 18.46 -5.37 -22.73
CA ILE A 541 18.61 -6.18 -21.51
C ILE A 541 17.40 -5.94 -20.61
N HIS A 542 16.63 -6.99 -20.35
CA HIS A 542 15.53 -6.95 -19.40
C HIS A 542 16.08 -7.14 -17.98
N ALA A 543 15.83 -6.17 -17.10
CA ALA A 543 16.15 -6.27 -15.68
C ALA A 543 14.85 -6.34 -14.86
N ALA A 544 14.68 -7.41 -14.08
CA ALA A 544 13.45 -7.64 -13.33
C ALA A 544 13.25 -6.56 -12.24
N PRO A 545 12.05 -5.96 -12.10
CA PRO A 545 11.82 -4.93 -11.10
C PRO A 545 11.92 -5.47 -9.67
N PHE A 546 12.64 -4.76 -8.81
CA PHE A 546 12.81 -5.14 -7.41
C PHE A 546 12.78 -3.92 -6.47
N GLY A 547 12.29 -4.12 -5.25
CA GLY A 547 12.12 -3.06 -4.24
C GLY A 547 13.06 -3.16 -3.04
N VAL A 548 13.60 -4.34 -2.72
CA VAL A 548 14.44 -4.58 -1.55
C VAL A 548 15.88 -4.69 -2.00
N LEU A 549 16.77 -3.81 -1.50
CA LEU A 549 18.21 -3.88 -1.79
C LEU A 549 18.92 -4.85 -0.83
N LYS A 550 18.62 -4.77 0.46
CA LYS A 550 19.33 -5.53 1.48
C LYS A 550 18.48 -5.70 2.73
N VAL A 551 18.53 -6.88 3.33
CA VAL A 551 17.92 -7.17 4.64
C VAL A 551 19.03 -7.57 5.60
N ALA A 552 19.09 -6.91 6.75
CA ALA A 552 19.98 -7.27 7.85
C ALA A 552 19.18 -7.56 9.13
N ASP A 553 19.70 -8.43 9.99
CA ASP A 553 19.12 -8.69 11.31
C ASP A 553 19.42 -7.57 12.31
N ASN A 554 18.97 -7.75 13.56
CA ASN A 554 19.19 -6.79 14.65
C ASN A 554 20.67 -6.63 15.04
N THR A 555 21.53 -7.59 14.71
CA THR A 555 22.99 -7.53 14.94
C THR A 555 23.74 -6.84 13.79
N GLY A 556 23.06 -6.60 12.67
CA GLY A 556 23.65 -6.05 11.45
C GLY A 556 24.22 -7.11 10.51
N ARG A 557 23.99 -8.40 10.77
CA ARG A 557 24.34 -9.47 9.84
C ARG A 557 23.40 -9.42 8.64
N VAL A 558 23.98 -9.39 7.45
CA VAL A 558 23.21 -9.42 6.19
C VAL A 558 22.56 -10.79 6.03
N LEU A 559 21.24 -10.79 5.90
CA LEU A 559 20.42 -11.97 5.62
C LEU A 559 20.23 -12.17 4.11
N GLU A 560 20.12 -11.06 3.38
CA GLU A 560 19.88 -11.03 1.94
C GLU A 560 20.37 -9.71 1.34
N GLU A 561 20.88 -9.78 0.12
CA GLU A 561 21.24 -8.63 -0.70
C GLU A 561 20.81 -8.92 -2.14
N ALA A 562 20.17 -7.94 -2.78
CA ALA A 562 19.59 -8.11 -4.09
C ALA A 562 20.67 -8.12 -5.17
N VAL A 563 20.56 -9.11 -6.06
CA VAL A 563 21.31 -9.18 -7.31
C VAL A 563 20.29 -8.98 -8.43
N PRO A 564 20.41 -7.94 -9.28
CA PRO A 564 19.51 -7.75 -10.41
C PRO A 564 19.44 -9.00 -11.29
N GLU A 565 18.23 -9.47 -11.56
CA GLU A 565 18.00 -10.56 -12.51
C GLU A 565 17.92 -9.96 -13.92
N GLU A 566 18.96 -10.20 -14.71
CA GLU A 566 19.09 -9.67 -16.06
C GLU A 566 18.98 -10.79 -17.11
N THR A 567 18.21 -10.53 -18.17
CA THR A 567 18.09 -11.43 -19.32
C THR A 567 18.20 -10.64 -20.62
N GLU A 568 19.01 -11.12 -21.56
CA GLU A 568 19.10 -10.51 -22.90
C GLU A 568 17.81 -10.79 -23.67
N ALA A 569 17.03 -9.73 -23.92
CA ALA A 569 15.77 -9.81 -24.65
C ALA A 569 15.96 -9.48 -26.13
N PHE A 570 16.75 -8.47 -26.46
CA PHE A 570 16.97 -7.99 -27.83
C PHE A 570 18.41 -7.52 -28.04
N SER A 571 18.87 -7.49 -29.30
CA SER A 571 20.17 -6.89 -29.62
C SER A 571 20.18 -5.39 -29.30
N PRO A 572 21.32 -4.81 -28.89
CA PRO A 572 21.40 -3.38 -28.60
C PRO A 572 21.08 -2.50 -29.82
N GLN A 573 21.38 -2.95 -31.04
CA GLN A 573 21.10 -2.21 -32.27
C GLN A 573 19.59 -2.07 -32.53
N LEU A 574 18.82 -3.18 -32.45
CA LEU A 574 17.36 -3.15 -32.60
C LEU A 574 16.71 -2.25 -31.52
N SER A 575 17.15 -2.39 -30.27
CA SER A 575 16.66 -1.58 -29.14
C SER A 575 16.95 -0.10 -29.36
N TYR A 576 18.16 0.25 -29.79
CA TYR A 576 18.53 1.63 -30.08
C TYR A 576 17.68 2.21 -31.22
N VAL A 577 17.48 1.47 -32.32
CA VAL A 577 16.64 1.92 -33.44
C VAL A 577 15.21 2.18 -33.00
N LEU A 578 14.61 1.28 -32.19
CA LEU A 578 13.28 1.49 -31.64
C LEU A 578 13.21 2.71 -30.72
N VAL A 579 14.15 2.84 -29.77
CA VAL A 579 14.25 4.00 -28.87
C VAL A 579 14.41 5.30 -29.66
N ASN A 580 15.23 5.30 -30.70
CA ASN A 580 15.42 6.45 -31.58
C ASN A 580 14.12 6.82 -32.33
N MET A 581 13.32 5.85 -32.76
CA MET A 581 11.97 6.09 -33.28
C MET A 581 11.04 6.70 -32.22
N MET A 582 11.08 6.18 -30.99
CA MET A 582 10.29 6.69 -29.86
C MET A 582 10.71 8.10 -29.39
N LYS A 583 11.96 8.55 -29.62
CA LYS A 583 12.33 9.97 -29.45
C LYS A 583 11.47 10.87 -30.33
N GLY A 584 11.13 10.41 -31.54
CA GLY A 584 10.25 11.12 -32.47
C GLY A 584 8.83 11.32 -31.92
N VAL A 585 8.30 10.37 -31.15
CA VAL A 585 6.97 10.48 -30.51
C VAL A 585 6.93 11.67 -29.55
N VAL A 586 8.01 11.90 -28.81
CA VAL A 586 8.13 13.02 -27.86
C VAL A 586 8.51 14.33 -28.56
N GLN A 587 9.23 14.29 -29.67
CA GLN A 587 9.68 15.50 -30.36
C GLN A 587 8.66 16.07 -31.34
N ARG A 588 7.92 15.20 -32.06
CA ARG A 588 7.08 15.56 -33.22
C ARG A 588 5.75 14.79 -33.28
N GLY A 589 5.43 14.03 -32.23
CA GLY A 589 4.32 13.08 -32.21
C GLY A 589 3.36 13.30 -31.07
N THR A 590 2.66 12.22 -30.70
CA THR A 590 1.59 12.25 -29.67
C THR A 590 2.07 12.59 -28.26
N GLY A 591 3.38 12.50 -27.99
CA GLY A 591 4.00 12.81 -26.70
C GLY A 591 4.65 14.20 -26.64
N ALA A 592 4.34 15.11 -27.58
CA ALA A 592 5.02 16.39 -27.75
C ALA A 592 5.08 17.26 -26.48
N ALA A 593 4.12 17.15 -25.57
CA ALA A 593 4.10 17.90 -24.32
C ALA A 593 5.31 17.58 -23.40
N ALA A 594 5.89 16.38 -23.49
CA ALA A 594 7.09 16.00 -22.72
C ALA A 594 8.37 16.67 -23.23
N SER A 595 8.37 17.27 -24.42
CA SER A 595 9.52 18.02 -24.95
C SER A 595 9.88 19.24 -24.10
N ARG A 596 8.96 19.70 -23.23
CA ARG A 596 9.19 20.77 -22.25
C ARG A 596 10.35 20.50 -21.30
N LEU A 597 10.66 19.23 -21.03
CA LEU A 597 11.79 18.80 -20.22
C LEU A 597 13.17 19.16 -20.83
N LYS A 598 13.22 19.53 -22.12
CA LYS A 598 14.42 19.99 -22.84
C LYS A 598 15.64 19.06 -22.68
N ARG A 599 15.40 17.75 -22.63
CA ARG A 599 16.44 16.72 -22.53
C ARG A 599 16.11 15.53 -23.44
N PRO A 600 17.12 14.74 -23.85
CA PRO A 600 16.89 13.55 -24.67
C PRO A 600 16.02 12.53 -23.93
N MET A 601 14.91 12.13 -24.55
CA MET A 601 14.03 11.10 -24.03
C MET A 601 13.23 10.45 -25.14
N ALA A 602 12.78 9.25 -24.85
CA ALA A 602 11.88 8.47 -25.69
C ALA A 602 10.60 8.18 -24.91
N GLY A 603 9.50 7.93 -25.60
CA GLY A 603 8.27 7.55 -24.91
C GLY A 603 7.14 7.17 -25.84
N LYS A 604 6.04 6.71 -25.25
CA LYS A 604 4.83 6.36 -25.96
C LYS A 604 3.58 6.67 -25.15
N THR A 605 2.62 7.33 -25.80
CA THR A 605 1.27 7.53 -25.26
C THR A 605 0.36 6.36 -25.57
N GLY A 606 -0.60 6.11 -24.68
CA GLY A 606 -1.72 5.21 -24.89
C GLY A 606 -3.04 5.85 -24.50
N THR A 607 -4.05 5.54 -25.31
CA THR A 607 -5.46 5.74 -24.99
C THR A 607 -6.13 4.43 -25.34
N SER A 608 -6.87 3.83 -24.41
CA SER A 608 -7.64 2.61 -24.66
C SER A 608 -8.94 2.91 -25.43
N GLN A 609 -9.65 1.83 -25.78
CA GLN A 609 -10.98 1.93 -26.35
C GLN A 609 -11.92 2.69 -25.37
N ASP A 610 -12.82 3.50 -25.94
CA ASP A 610 -13.79 4.33 -25.22
C ASP A 610 -13.18 5.25 -24.14
N SER A 611 -11.88 5.58 -24.26
CA SER A 611 -11.16 6.44 -23.32
C SER A 611 -11.27 5.99 -21.85
N LYS A 612 -11.19 4.68 -21.59
CA LYS A 612 -11.23 4.12 -20.22
C LYS A 612 -9.90 4.24 -19.48
N ASP A 613 -8.80 4.01 -20.20
CA ASP A 613 -7.44 4.03 -19.69
C ASP A 613 -6.58 4.99 -20.50
N MET A 614 -5.85 5.86 -19.79
CA MET A 614 -4.87 6.76 -20.38
C MET A 614 -3.49 6.49 -19.81
N TRP A 615 -2.50 6.48 -20.70
CA TRP A 615 -1.14 6.09 -20.38
C TRP A 615 -0.10 7.03 -20.99
N PHE A 616 1.01 7.15 -20.29
CA PHE A 616 2.27 7.55 -20.89
C PHE A 616 3.42 6.80 -20.24
N ILE A 617 4.29 6.22 -21.07
CA ILE A 617 5.55 5.65 -20.61
C ILE A 617 6.67 6.43 -21.28
N GLY A 618 7.48 7.10 -20.46
CA GLY A 618 8.63 7.87 -20.89
C GLY A 618 9.91 7.30 -20.30
N MET A 619 11.01 7.44 -21.04
CA MET A 619 12.31 6.88 -20.73
C MET A 619 13.38 7.94 -20.97
N THR A 620 14.28 8.07 -20.01
CA THR A 620 15.62 8.63 -20.18
C THR A 620 16.62 7.46 -20.20
N PRO A 621 17.91 7.70 -20.48
CA PRO A 621 18.92 6.65 -20.41
C PRO A 621 19.05 6.02 -19.01
N ASP A 622 18.75 6.78 -17.96
CA ASP A 622 18.92 6.34 -16.57
C ASP A 622 17.60 5.91 -15.89
N LEU A 623 16.44 6.47 -16.29
CA LEU A 623 15.14 6.20 -15.66
C LEU A 623 14.03 5.88 -16.66
N THR A 624 13.17 4.94 -16.32
CA THR A 624 11.92 4.63 -17.03
C THR A 624 10.74 4.89 -16.13
N ALA A 625 9.80 5.73 -16.56
CA ALA A 625 8.65 6.12 -15.76
C ALA A 625 7.33 5.86 -16.50
N ALA A 626 6.42 5.13 -15.87
CA ALA A 626 5.09 4.83 -16.39
C ALA A 626 4.01 5.54 -15.57
N ALA A 627 3.08 6.18 -16.27
CA ALA A 627 1.91 6.85 -15.73
C ALA A 627 0.64 6.25 -16.29
N TRP A 628 -0.34 6.02 -15.42
CA TRP A 628 -1.70 5.59 -15.76
C TRP A 628 -2.74 6.49 -15.08
N MET A 629 -3.87 6.69 -15.76
CA MET A 629 -5.03 7.41 -15.26
C MET A 629 -6.33 6.75 -15.77
N GLY A 630 -7.32 6.56 -14.87
CA GLY A 630 -8.62 5.95 -15.19
C GLY A 630 -9.49 5.69 -13.96
N TYR A 631 -10.67 5.10 -14.17
CA TYR A 631 -11.60 4.72 -13.07
C TYR A 631 -11.53 3.23 -12.74
N ASP A 632 -11.70 2.87 -11.47
CA ASP A 632 -11.66 1.47 -10.99
C ASP A 632 -12.73 0.55 -11.59
N ASP A 633 -13.89 1.10 -11.88
CA ASP A 633 -15.05 0.40 -12.44
C ASP A 633 -15.07 0.39 -13.98
N PHE A 634 -13.95 0.75 -14.63
CA PHE A 634 -13.80 0.78 -16.09
C PHE A 634 -14.78 1.72 -16.81
N MET A 635 -15.32 2.73 -16.11
CA MET A 635 -16.07 3.80 -16.75
C MET A 635 -15.20 4.57 -17.73
N SER A 636 -15.82 5.01 -18.83
CA SER A 636 -15.20 5.93 -19.78
C SER A 636 -14.92 7.28 -19.13
N LEU A 637 -13.79 7.89 -19.49
CA LEU A 637 -13.48 9.25 -19.09
C LEU A 637 -14.46 10.23 -19.77
N PRO A 638 -14.97 11.24 -19.04
CA PRO A 638 -16.14 12.00 -19.44
C PRO A 638 -15.90 12.94 -20.63
N MET A 639 -14.64 13.30 -20.89
CA MET A 639 -14.28 14.27 -21.92
C MET A 639 -13.64 13.56 -23.13
N LYS A 640 -14.22 13.78 -24.32
CA LYS A 640 -13.80 13.14 -25.58
C LYS A 640 -12.40 13.58 -26.05
N ASP A 641 -11.97 14.78 -25.67
CA ASP A 641 -10.66 15.37 -25.98
C ASP A 641 -9.56 14.96 -24.99
N TRP A 642 -9.93 14.32 -23.87
CA TRP A 642 -8.94 13.72 -22.99
C TRP A 642 -8.27 12.55 -23.71
N THR A 643 -6.94 12.60 -23.76
CA THR A 643 -6.09 11.58 -24.38
C THR A 643 -4.84 11.42 -23.54
N GLY A 644 -4.15 10.27 -23.63
CA GLY A 644 -2.88 10.10 -22.92
C GLY A 644 -1.86 11.23 -23.22
N GLY A 645 -1.87 11.78 -24.44
CA GLY A 645 -1.02 12.91 -24.82
C GLY A 645 -1.44 14.26 -24.23
N GLY A 646 -2.74 14.54 -24.13
CA GLY A 646 -3.27 15.81 -23.64
C GLY A 646 -3.43 15.89 -22.12
N THR A 647 -3.58 14.76 -21.45
CA THR A 647 -3.81 14.71 -19.99
C THR A 647 -2.64 14.09 -19.23
N VAL A 648 -2.21 12.89 -19.62
CA VAL A 648 -1.20 12.13 -18.86
C VAL A 648 0.22 12.66 -19.05
N VAL A 649 0.60 12.99 -20.28
CA VAL A 649 1.94 13.52 -20.57
C VAL A 649 2.25 14.80 -19.77
N PRO A 650 1.37 15.82 -19.67
CA PRO A 650 1.66 17.04 -18.91
C PRO A 650 2.04 16.82 -17.44
N TRP A 651 1.28 16.00 -16.70
CA TRP A 651 1.57 15.77 -15.28
C TRP A 651 2.73 14.80 -15.08
N TRP A 652 2.90 13.81 -15.96
CA TRP A 652 4.13 13.01 -16.01
C TRP A 652 5.35 13.90 -16.21
N THR A 653 5.25 14.92 -17.09
CA THR A 653 6.32 15.86 -17.38
C THR A 653 6.65 16.72 -16.17
N GLU A 654 5.62 17.22 -15.46
CA GLU A 654 5.80 17.99 -14.21
C GLU A 654 6.51 17.15 -13.13
N ILE A 655 6.15 15.86 -12.97
CA ILE A 655 6.85 14.95 -12.05
C ILE A 655 8.31 14.78 -12.46
N MET A 656 8.57 14.47 -13.73
CA MET A 656 9.93 14.23 -14.21
C MET A 656 10.78 15.51 -14.20
N GLU A 657 10.18 16.70 -14.30
CA GLU A 657 10.88 17.99 -14.12
C GLU A 657 11.43 18.12 -12.70
N ALA A 658 10.65 17.72 -11.70
CA ALA A 658 11.08 17.70 -10.30
C ALA A 658 12.14 16.60 -10.04
N VAL A 659 11.89 15.38 -10.50
CA VAL A 659 12.77 14.21 -10.28
C VAL A 659 14.15 14.39 -10.94
N LEU A 660 14.19 15.00 -12.13
CA LEU A 660 15.40 15.09 -12.94
C LEU A 660 16.18 16.40 -12.76
N LYS A 661 15.73 17.31 -11.90
CA LYS A 661 16.28 18.66 -11.74
C LYS A 661 17.79 18.66 -11.52
N ASP A 662 18.28 17.77 -10.65
CA ASP A 662 19.68 17.69 -10.25
C ASP A 662 20.43 16.53 -10.93
N GLN A 663 19.81 15.88 -11.93
CA GLN A 663 20.41 14.77 -12.67
C GLN A 663 21.11 15.24 -13.96
N PRO A 664 22.24 14.61 -14.34
CA PRO A 664 22.95 14.97 -15.57
C PRO A 664 22.09 14.73 -16.80
N VAL A 665 22.18 15.63 -17.78
CA VAL A 665 21.54 15.46 -19.09
C VAL A 665 22.41 14.54 -19.93
N ARG A 666 21.86 13.37 -20.31
CA ARG A 666 22.51 12.36 -21.15
C ARG A 666 21.58 11.95 -22.27
N ASP A 667 22.15 11.46 -23.37
CA ASP A 667 21.40 10.79 -24.44
C ASP A 667 21.63 9.26 -24.37
N PHE A 668 20.78 8.51 -25.05
CA PHE A 668 20.88 7.06 -25.11
C PHE A 668 22.19 6.66 -25.80
N PRO A 669 22.96 5.71 -25.23
CA PRO A 669 24.23 5.29 -25.80
C PRO A 669 24.00 4.65 -27.18
N VAL A 670 24.80 5.07 -28.16
CA VAL A 670 24.77 4.51 -29.51
C VAL A 670 25.62 3.23 -29.51
N PRO A 671 25.05 2.04 -29.75
CA PRO A 671 25.82 0.81 -29.82
C PRO A 671 26.62 0.71 -31.12
N GLU A 672 27.67 -0.11 -31.10
CA GLU A 672 28.44 -0.42 -32.30
C GLU A 672 27.54 -1.02 -33.39
N GLY A 673 27.82 -0.67 -34.65
CA GLY A 673 27.03 -1.13 -35.79
C GLY A 673 25.79 -0.31 -36.09
N ILE A 674 25.57 0.82 -35.40
CA ILE A 674 24.60 1.84 -35.82
C ILE A 674 25.26 2.88 -36.71
N VAL A 675 24.59 3.22 -37.81
CA VAL A 675 24.97 4.30 -38.73
C VAL A 675 23.83 5.31 -38.84
N PHE A 676 24.16 6.57 -39.03
CA PHE A 676 23.17 7.63 -39.24
C PHE A 676 23.22 8.13 -40.67
N VAL A 677 22.09 8.12 -41.35
CA VAL A 677 21.96 8.68 -42.70
C VAL A 677 20.77 9.64 -42.75
N THR A 678 20.87 10.67 -43.58
CA THR A 678 19.76 11.62 -43.75
C THR A 678 18.81 11.10 -44.81
N VAL A 679 17.56 10.89 -44.44
CA VAL A 679 16.50 10.40 -45.32
C VAL A 679 15.39 11.43 -45.48
N ASP A 680 14.68 11.35 -46.60
CA ASP A 680 13.43 12.06 -46.80
C ASP A 680 12.32 11.39 -45.97
N GLN A 681 11.57 12.19 -45.19
CA GLN A 681 10.61 11.71 -44.20
C GLN A 681 9.38 11.03 -44.82
N GLU A 682 9.05 11.36 -46.08
CA GLU A 682 7.86 10.86 -46.76
C GLU A 682 8.17 9.58 -47.54
N THR A 683 9.28 9.58 -48.27
CA THR A 683 9.66 8.47 -49.15
C THR A 683 10.53 7.41 -48.47
N GLY A 684 11.22 7.76 -47.38
CA GLY A 684 12.21 6.89 -46.73
C GLY A 684 13.52 6.73 -47.51
N LYS A 685 13.68 7.41 -48.64
CA LYS A 685 14.89 7.35 -49.48
C LYS A 685 15.97 8.30 -48.97
N LEU A 686 17.22 8.10 -49.40
CA LEU A 686 18.33 9.00 -49.08
C LEU A 686 18.02 10.42 -49.53
N SER A 687 18.25 11.39 -48.65
CA SER A 687 17.87 12.77 -48.90
C SER A 687 18.87 13.50 -49.81
N LEU A 688 18.37 14.14 -50.88
CA LEU A 688 19.12 15.11 -51.67
C LEU A 688 19.04 16.51 -51.04
N PRO A 689 19.97 17.43 -51.36
CA PRO A 689 19.87 18.84 -50.95
C PRO A 689 18.51 19.49 -51.25
N THR A 690 17.85 19.07 -52.33
CA THR A 690 16.56 19.57 -52.82
C THR A 690 15.32 19.06 -52.07
N CYS A 691 15.40 17.93 -51.34
CA CYS A 691 14.24 17.36 -50.66
C CYS A 691 13.84 18.23 -49.44
N LYS A 692 12.56 18.54 -49.26
CA LYS A 692 12.12 19.54 -48.26
C LYS A 692 12.09 19.01 -46.82
N LYS A 693 11.69 17.75 -46.63
CA LYS A 693 11.48 17.15 -45.30
C LYS A 693 12.53 16.10 -45.00
N LYS A 694 13.62 16.51 -44.36
CA LYS A 694 14.77 15.65 -44.05
C LYS A 694 14.75 15.22 -42.60
N ILE A 695 15.27 14.03 -42.32
CA ILE A 695 15.52 13.58 -40.94
C ILE A 695 16.82 12.77 -40.89
N LEU A 696 17.61 13.00 -39.84
CA LEU A 696 18.74 12.14 -39.52
C LEU A 696 18.20 10.87 -38.86
N GLU A 697 18.40 9.74 -39.51
CA GLU A 697 17.76 8.47 -39.17
C GLU A 697 18.81 7.42 -38.82
N ALA A 698 18.50 6.59 -37.81
CA ALA A 698 19.41 5.56 -37.30
C ALA A 698 19.12 4.21 -37.97
N PHE A 699 20.15 3.58 -38.53
CA PHE A 699 20.06 2.26 -39.15
C PHE A 699 21.08 1.30 -38.56
N ILE A 700 20.75 0.02 -38.60
CA ILE A 700 21.73 -1.04 -38.43
C ILE A 700 22.62 -1.02 -39.69
N LYS A 701 23.94 -1.06 -39.51
CA LYS A 701 24.91 -0.99 -40.61
C LYS A 701 24.60 -2.05 -41.66
N GLY A 702 24.43 -1.62 -42.90
CA GLY A 702 24.06 -2.47 -44.04
C GLY A 702 22.57 -2.52 -44.35
N THR A 703 21.72 -1.92 -43.51
CA THR A 703 20.26 -1.80 -43.74
C THR A 703 19.83 -0.41 -44.20
N GLU A 704 20.75 0.54 -44.33
CA GLU A 704 20.45 1.88 -44.83
C GLU A 704 19.88 1.86 -46.28
N PRO A 705 18.98 2.80 -46.62
CA PRO A 705 18.46 2.92 -47.98
C PRO A 705 19.60 3.24 -48.96
N LYS A 706 19.48 2.71 -50.18
CA LYS A 706 20.47 2.90 -51.26
C LYS A 706 20.00 3.86 -52.35
N GLU A 707 18.68 4.08 -52.45
CA GLU A 707 18.06 4.96 -53.43
C GLU A 707 17.92 6.38 -52.87
N PHE A 708 18.03 7.39 -53.73
CA PHE A 708 17.80 8.79 -53.41
C PHE A 708 16.35 9.20 -53.65
N CYS A 709 15.86 10.20 -52.89
CA CYS A 709 14.58 10.86 -53.18
C CYS A 709 14.66 11.60 -54.52
N ASP A 710 13.54 11.60 -55.26
CA ASP A 710 13.44 12.38 -56.50
C ASP A 710 13.43 13.87 -56.19
N ALA A 711 13.98 14.69 -57.09
CA ALA A 711 14.11 16.14 -56.88
C ALA A 711 12.78 16.92 -56.84
N VAL A 712 11.64 16.23 -56.98
CA VAL A 712 10.31 16.82 -57.21
C VAL A 712 9.28 16.23 -56.24
N HIS A 713 9.40 16.59 -54.96
CA HIS A 713 8.29 16.46 -53.99
C HIS A 713 8.11 17.79 -53.21
#